data_AF-A0A4R2C040-F1
#
_entry.id   AF-A0A4R2C040-F1
#
_cell.length_a   1.000
_cell.length_b   1.000
_cell.length_c   1.000
_cell.angle_alpha   90.00
_cell.angle_beta   90.00
_cell.angle_gamma   90.00
#
_symmetry.space_group_name_H-M   'P 1'
#
loop_
_entity.id
_entity.type
_entity.pdbx_description
1 polymer ?
#
loop_
_entity_poly.entity_id
_entity_poly.type
_entity_poly.pdbx_seq_one_letter_code
_entity_poly.pdbx_strand_id
1 'polypeptide(L)'
;MTAGLQLGAPRVYRAPPRVDQSFRPVRLDVAGFVGVALRGPVDEPILVRSLTEYQLRFGELEGPGLLPHAVETFFKQGGERAYVLRVGATTGAPAIHTLSVTGAAGSPVQFAAADVGTWGDLLRLTLELDVAQQFTVVLDERASIRQLKLPDGVELRGGEALRVRGPGLDRLGEFRYVEDSYFQSGPRQRSRWVTLDRPLPTSAIGGSVSVAVLEGTLLVVGPTMAVGNERITGLGLHPNHRRFLGRSEVLRSLLVTPTGSWMAEPDGVVLPNPSLAPIRSRLAERGVDNYQGIGAASFFDGQPDDPPDDDPLDERPHRGVDKMARVAEIGLLVVPDLTWGWLADGPMLEVAAGVGSPLFEHCVPLAPTTYAAPAQRMVPLDPGSPDDLREIVARQLRLVAVADRYRRFVVLLDVPSGLSLRAIQQWRAAFNSSYAAAYHPWLSVDTARAPVSGLIAARRNLEPVPPSAIAAGVVAGRERRFGLSWGPANELAGDAVRAFDPVSDAEHDRLHQLGVNVFRIERDGFRLSAARTLSRDPQYRQLTVRRLMTMLRLALEREAQWVVFEPATADLRRRLHHHLVAFLRELYRAGAFAGRSEEEAFFVDSGANLNSPQSLELGRLVVEVGVAPSEPIEYIVLRVERDADGGVLVEEADRGTA
;
A
#
# COMPACT_ATOMS: atom_id res chain seq x y z
N MET A 1 -12.86 9.39 25.00
CA MET A 1 -13.52 10.22 26.02
C MET A 1 -13.46 9.47 27.34
N THR A 2 -12.56 9.89 28.22
CA THR A 2 -12.41 9.35 29.58
C THR A 2 -13.70 9.64 30.35
N ALA A 3 -14.50 8.60 30.62
CA ALA A 3 -15.71 8.74 31.43
C ALA A 3 -15.29 9.14 32.85
N GLY A 4 -15.51 10.41 33.20
CA GLY A 4 -15.20 10.93 34.53
C GLY A 4 -16.03 10.25 35.62
N LEU A 5 -15.46 10.20 36.83
CA LEU A 5 -16.12 9.71 38.04
C LEU A 5 -17.46 10.44 38.25
N GLN A 6 -18.58 9.71 38.25
CA GLN A 6 -19.85 10.26 38.69
C GLN A 6 -19.83 10.38 40.21
N LEU A 7 -19.80 11.62 40.69
CA LEU A 7 -19.87 11.94 42.11
C LEU A 7 -21.25 11.57 42.65
N GLY A 8 -21.29 10.62 43.59
CA GLY A 8 -22.47 10.34 44.40
C GLY A 8 -22.59 11.32 45.58
N ALA A 9 -23.34 10.93 46.61
CA ALA A 9 -23.41 11.67 47.87
C ALA A 9 -21.99 11.94 48.45
N PRO A 10 -21.78 13.00 49.26
CA PRO A 10 -20.46 13.35 49.77
C PRO A 10 -19.75 12.13 50.37
N ARG A 11 -18.52 11.85 49.91
CA ARG A 11 -17.66 10.70 50.26
C ARG A 11 -18.03 9.33 49.63
N VAL A 12 -19.01 9.24 48.74
CA VAL A 12 -19.29 8.02 47.97
C VAL A 12 -18.98 8.23 46.50
N TYR A 13 -17.84 7.70 46.06
CA TYR A 13 -17.45 7.69 44.66
C TYR A 13 -17.89 6.36 44.03
N ARG A 14 -18.76 6.40 43.02
CA ARG A 14 -19.02 5.21 42.20
C ARG A 14 -17.97 5.17 41.10
N ALA A 15 -17.08 4.19 41.18
CA ALA A 15 -16.29 3.83 40.02
C ALA A 15 -17.26 3.39 38.91
N PRO A 16 -17.03 3.78 37.64
CA PRO A 16 -17.80 3.22 36.54
C PRO A 16 -17.70 1.68 36.60
N PRO A 17 -18.77 0.95 36.23
CA PRO A 17 -18.69 -0.50 36.13
C PRO A 17 -17.50 -0.85 35.23
N ARG A 18 -16.61 -1.72 35.71
CA ARG A 18 -15.52 -2.26 34.89
C ARG A 18 -16.17 -2.85 33.65
N VAL A 19 -15.80 -2.34 32.47
CA VAL A 19 -16.27 -2.88 31.19
C VAL A 19 -15.87 -4.36 31.15
N ASP A 20 -16.80 -5.23 30.83
CA ASP A 20 -16.54 -6.67 30.73
C ASP A 20 -15.53 -6.88 29.59
N GLN A 21 -14.36 -7.40 29.94
CA GLN A 21 -13.23 -7.53 29.02
C GLN A 21 -13.35 -8.86 28.29
N SER A 22 -13.80 -8.84 27.04
CA SER A 22 -13.91 -10.03 26.19
C SER A 22 -12.69 -10.16 25.27
N PHE A 23 -12.03 -11.32 25.27
CA PHE A 23 -11.07 -11.64 24.20
C PHE A 23 -11.82 -11.77 22.87
N ARG A 24 -11.23 -11.24 21.79
CA ARG A 24 -11.81 -11.29 20.45
C ARG A 24 -10.80 -11.85 19.45
N PRO A 25 -11.24 -12.66 18.47
CA PRO A 25 -10.35 -13.14 17.43
C PRO A 25 -9.68 -11.99 16.67
N VAL A 26 -8.40 -12.17 16.35
CA VAL A 26 -7.66 -11.27 15.46
C VAL A 26 -7.88 -11.73 14.02
N ARG A 27 -8.16 -10.77 13.13
CA ARG A 27 -8.28 -11.05 11.69
C ARG A 27 -6.92 -11.36 11.10
N LEU A 28 -6.84 -12.41 10.27
CA LEU A 28 -5.63 -12.79 9.54
C LEU A 28 -5.83 -12.77 8.01
N ASP A 29 -7.02 -12.39 7.54
CA ASP A 29 -7.41 -12.36 6.12
C ASP A 29 -6.81 -11.18 5.33
N VAL A 30 -6.13 -10.24 6.01
CA VAL A 30 -5.51 -9.08 5.36
C VAL A 30 -4.17 -9.50 4.74
N ALA A 31 -4.00 -9.24 3.46
CA ALA A 31 -2.76 -9.55 2.74
C ALA A 31 -1.85 -8.32 2.58
N GLY A 32 -0.55 -8.53 2.68
CA GLY A 32 0.48 -7.60 2.23
C GLY A 32 0.99 -8.02 0.84
N PHE A 33 1.12 -7.07 -0.08
CA PHE A 33 1.73 -7.26 -1.39
C PHE A 33 2.89 -6.28 -1.56
N VAL A 34 4.07 -6.81 -1.89
CA VAL A 34 5.28 -6.01 -2.14
C VAL A 34 5.78 -6.31 -3.55
N GLY A 35 5.95 -5.29 -4.38
CA GLY A 35 6.38 -5.52 -5.76
C GLY A 35 6.51 -4.25 -6.58
N VAL A 36 6.65 -4.41 -7.90
CA VAL A 36 6.89 -3.31 -8.83
C VAL A 36 5.55 -2.81 -9.38
N ALA A 37 5.30 -1.51 -9.24
CA ALA A 37 4.13 -0.85 -9.81
C ALA A 37 4.54 0.33 -10.69
N LEU A 38 3.64 0.73 -11.59
CA LEU A 38 3.84 1.82 -12.53
C LEU A 38 4.03 3.18 -11.83
N ARG A 39 3.25 3.43 -10.77
CA ARG A 39 3.30 4.66 -9.96
C ARG A 39 2.92 4.37 -8.51
N GLY A 40 2.78 5.42 -7.70
CA GLY A 40 2.50 5.34 -6.28
C GLY A 40 3.77 5.56 -5.44
N PRO A 41 3.60 5.85 -4.14
CA PRO A 41 4.72 6.14 -3.27
C PRO A 41 5.59 4.89 -3.11
N VAL A 42 6.90 5.13 -3.10
CA VAL A 42 7.91 4.08 -2.96
C VAL A 42 8.09 3.77 -1.47
N ASP A 43 8.14 2.48 -1.12
CA ASP A 43 8.36 2.00 0.24
C ASP A 43 7.32 2.47 1.27
N GLU A 44 6.11 2.79 0.81
CA GLU A 44 4.98 3.15 1.67
C GLU A 44 3.85 2.12 1.55
N PRO A 45 3.50 1.37 2.62
CA PRO A 45 2.37 0.46 2.59
C PRO A 45 1.05 1.22 2.57
N ILE A 46 0.27 1.07 1.49
CA ILE A 46 -1.06 1.67 1.38
C ILE A 46 -2.14 0.60 1.41
N LEU A 47 -3.10 0.76 2.31
CA LEU A 47 -4.30 -0.07 2.35
C LEU A 47 -5.19 0.23 1.14
N VAL A 48 -5.52 -0.82 0.38
CA VAL A 48 -6.49 -0.82 -0.71
C VAL A 48 -7.56 -1.88 -0.45
N ARG A 49 -8.81 -1.56 -0.79
CA ARG A 49 -9.98 -2.43 -0.58
C ARG A 49 -10.63 -2.93 -1.87
N SER A 50 -10.11 -2.50 -3.01
CA SER A 50 -10.60 -2.90 -4.32
C SER A 50 -9.52 -2.72 -5.37
N LEU A 51 -9.70 -3.36 -6.52
CA LEU A 51 -8.86 -3.11 -7.69
C LEU A 51 -8.94 -1.65 -8.16
N THR A 52 -10.11 -1.01 -8.06
CA THR A 52 -10.25 0.41 -8.42
C THR A 52 -9.40 1.29 -7.51
N GLU A 53 -9.37 1.03 -6.20
CA GLU A 53 -8.52 1.79 -5.28
C GLU A 53 -7.02 1.54 -5.54
N TYR A 54 -6.64 0.31 -5.91
CA TYR A 54 -5.29 0.02 -6.38
C TYR A 54 -4.96 0.85 -7.63
N GLN A 55 -5.82 0.85 -8.65
CA GLN A 55 -5.57 1.57 -9.91
C GLN A 55 -5.45 3.08 -9.73
N LEU A 56 -6.26 3.64 -8.83
CA LEU A 56 -6.22 5.04 -8.43
C LEU A 56 -4.95 5.43 -7.66
N ARG A 57 -4.16 4.49 -7.16
CA ARG A 57 -2.92 4.79 -6.42
C ARG A 57 -1.65 4.32 -7.12
N PHE A 58 -1.67 3.13 -7.71
CA PHE A 58 -0.49 2.45 -8.23
C PHE A 58 -0.46 2.34 -9.76
N GLY A 59 -1.55 2.72 -10.44
CA GLY A 59 -1.67 2.66 -11.90
C GLY A 59 -2.40 1.43 -12.41
N GLU A 60 -2.49 1.30 -13.74
CA GLU A 60 -3.17 0.17 -14.37
C GLU A 60 -2.43 -1.15 -14.19
N LEU A 61 -3.02 -2.22 -14.73
CA LEU A 61 -2.39 -3.53 -14.83
C LEU A 61 -1.21 -3.54 -15.81
N GLU A 62 -1.06 -2.50 -16.63
CA GLU A 62 0.07 -2.36 -17.55
C GLU A 62 1.33 -1.96 -16.79
N GLY A 63 2.44 -2.64 -17.07
CA GLY A 63 3.73 -2.33 -16.50
C GLY A 63 4.66 -3.54 -16.52
N PRO A 64 5.91 -3.36 -16.07
CA PRO A 64 6.86 -4.46 -16.02
C PRO A 64 6.63 -5.40 -14.82
N GLY A 65 5.84 -4.99 -13.81
CA GLY A 65 5.55 -5.74 -12.58
C GLY A 65 4.44 -6.78 -12.67
N LEU A 66 4.56 -7.85 -11.89
CA LEU A 66 3.50 -8.82 -11.59
C LEU A 66 2.59 -8.36 -10.45
N LEU A 67 3.00 -7.37 -9.65
CA LEU A 67 2.21 -6.80 -8.55
C LEU A 67 0.76 -6.44 -8.93
N PRO A 68 0.47 -5.74 -10.05
CA PRO A 68 -0.90 -5.39 -10.40
C PRO A 68 -1.79 -6.63 -10.61
N HIS A 69 -1.26 -7.64 -11.29
CA HIS A 69 -1.95 -8.90 -11.59
C HIS A 69 -2.16 -9.75 -10.33
N ALA A 70 -1.18 -9.76 -9.43
CA ALA A 70 -1.30 -10.43 -8.13
C ALA A 70 -2.41 -9.81 -7.27
N VAL A 71 -2.46 -8.48 -7.20
CA VAL A 71 -3.49 -7.75 -6.43
C VAL A 71 -4.87 -7.91 -7.07
N GLU A 72 -4.99 -7.83 -8.40
CA GLU A 72 -6.25 -8.11 -9.10
C GLU A 72 -6.76 -9.52 -8.77
N THR A 73 -5.89 -10.51 -8.89
CA THR A 73 -6.21 -11.91 -8.62
C THR A 73 -6.68 -12.09 -7.18
N PHE A 74 -5.98 -11.51 -6.20
CA PHE A 74 -6.38 -11.55 -4.79
C PHE A 74 -7.82 -11.10 -4.57
N PHE A 75 -8.21 -9.95 -5.16
CA PHE A 75 -9.58 -9.45 -5.06
C PHE A 75 -10.59 -10.36 -5.78
N LYS A 76 -10.24 -10.89 -6.95
CA LYS A 76 -11.10 -11.82 -7.71
C LYS A 76 -11.35 -13.14 -6.96
N GLN A 77 -10.36 -13.64 -6.21
CA GLN A 77 -10.53 -14.85 -5.38
C GLN A 77 -11.26 -14.61 -4.04
N GLY A 78 -11.67 -13.37 -3.76
CA GLY A 78 -12.50 -13.02 -2.60
C GLY A 78 -11.77 -12.36 -1.44
N GLY A 79 -10.51 -11.97 -1.62
CA GLY A 79 -9.82 -11.04 -0.73
C GLY A 79 -10.51 -9.66 -0.71
N GLU A 80 -10.47 -8.95 0.42
CA GLU A 80 -11.12 -7.64 0.56
C GLU A 80 -10.21 -6.52 1.06
N ARG A 81 -9.07 -6.86 1.67
CA ARG A 81 -8.15 -5.89 2.26
C ARG A 81 -6.72 -6.29 1.91
N ALA A 82 -6.04 -5.42 1.19
CA ALA A 82 -4.64 -5.59 0.85
C ALA A 82 -3.85 -4.33 1.23
N TYR A 83 -2.73 -4.48 1.93
CA TYR A 83 -1.70 -3.47 1.96
C TYR A 83 -0.79 -3.68 0.76
N VAL A 84 -0.57 -2.64 -0.02
CA VAL A 84 0.27 -2.68 -1.22
C VAL A 84 1.43 -1.72 -1.01
N LEU A 85 2.64 -2.21 -1.24
CA LEU A 85 3.86 -1.41 -1.22
C LEU A 85 4.58 -1.56 -2.56
N ARG A 86 4.84 -0.43 -3.20
CA ARG A 86 5.67 -0.36 -4.40
C ARG A 86 7.13 -0.30 -4.00
N VAL A 87 7.95 -1.19 -4.55
CA VAL A 87 9.41 -1.04 -4.51
C VAL A 87 9.86 -0.14 -5.65
N GLY A 88 10.92 0.62 -5.41
CA GLY A 88 11.51 1.53 -6.40
C GLY A 88 13.03 1.44 -6.43
N ALA A 89 13.63 1.96 -7.49
CA ALA A 89 15.06 2.15 -7.55
C ALA A 89 15.47 3.38 -6.72
N THR A 90 16.72 3.43 -6.28
CA THR A 90 17.28 4.54 -5.47
C THR A 90 17.36 5.87 -6.23
N THR A 91 17.34 5.85 -7.56
CA THR A 91 17.49 7.04 -8.41
C THR A 91 16.36 7.10 -9.44
N GLY A 92 15.21 7.66 -9.07
CA GLY A 92 14.08 7.97 -9.95
C GLY A 92 13.73 9.46 -9.88
N ALA A 93 12.98 9.96 -10.87
CA ALA A 93 12.54 11.37 -10.90
C ALA A 93 11.08 11.50 -11.37
N PRO A 94 10.30 12.44 -10.81
CA PRO A 94 8.95 12.73 -11.30
C PRO A 94 9.01 13.61 -12.56
N ALA A 95 8.00 13.51 -13.42
CA ALA A 95 7.82 14.45 -14.52
C ALA A 95 7.42 15.84 -14.00
N ILE A 96 7.89 16.92 -14.62
CA ILE A 96 7.53 18.30 -14.25
C ILE A 96 6.75 18.95 -15.39
N HIS A 97 5.59 19.51 -15.04
CA HIS A 97 4.69 20.22 -15.94
C HIS A 97 4.66 21.70 -15.59
N THR A 98 4.82 22.57 -16.58
CA THR A 98 4.74 24.03 -16.41
C THR A 98 3.43 24.53 -17.00
N LEU A 99 2.58 25.16 -16.19
CA LEU A 99 1.44 25.94 -16.69
C LEU A 99 1.94 27.14 -17.49
N SER A 100 1.20 27.55 -18.51
CA SER A 100 1.54 28.71 -19.35
C SER A 100 1.26 30.05 -18.65
N VAL A 101 1.70 30.18 -17.40
CA VAL A 101 1.64 31.35 -16.51
C VAL A 101 2.87 31.39 -15.60
N THR A 102 3.15 32.53 -15.01
CA THR A 102 4.32 32.73 -14.13
C THR A 102 3.91 33.25 -12.76
N GLY A 103 4.78 33.10 -11.76
CA GLY A 103 4.74 33.95 -10.58
C GLY A 103 5.06 35.40 -10.93
N ALA A 104 4.84 36.30 -9.98
CA ALA A 104 5.15 37.72 -10.09
C ALA A 104 6.63 38.03 -10.37
N ALA A 105 7.56 37.22 -9.84
CA ALA A 105 8.99 37.33 -10.12
C ALA A 105 9.40 36.66 -11.44
N GLY A 106 8.44 36.15 -12.22
CA GLY A 106 8.67 35.47 -13.49
C GLY A 106 8.99 33.98 -13.37
N SER A 107 8.94 33.38 -12.17
CA SER A 107 9.15 31.94 -12.01
C SER A 107 8.06 31.15 -12.73
N PRO A 108 8.38 30.00 -13.35
CA PRO A 108 7.38 29.16 -13.98
C PRO A 108 6.45 28.53 -12.93
N VAL A 109 5.14 28.56 -13.17
CA VAL A 109 4.18 27.85 -12.31
C VAL A 109 4.22 26.37 -12.66
N GLN A 110 4.81 25.57 -11.78
CA GLN A 110 5.14 24.17 -12.02
C GLN A 110 4.43 23.20 -11.07
N PHE A 111 4.18 22.01 -11.59
CA PHE A 111 3.65 20.86 -10.87
C PHE A 111 4.49 19.64 -11.22
N ALA A 112 4.98 18.93 -10.21
CA ALA A 112 5.58 17.61 -10.38
C ALA A 112 4.47 16.55 -10.40
N ALA A 113 4.68 15.45 -11.12
CA ALA A 113 3.92 14.23 -10.88
C ALA A 113 4.08 13.81 -9.41
N ALA A 114 3.02 13.25 -8.83
CA ALA A 114 3.00 12.89 -7.40
C ALA A 114 4.10 11.90 -7.02
N ASP A 115 4.47 11.02 -7.95
CA ASP A 115 5.45 9.95 -7.77
C ASP A 115 6.46 9.93 -8.93
N VAL A 116 7.63 9.36 -8.67
CA VAL A 116 8.66 9.12 -9.69
C VAL A 116 8.15 8.19 -10.79
N GLY A 117 8.61 8.45 -12.01
CA GLY A 117 8.39 7.55 -13.14
C GLY A 117 7.88 8.23 -14.42
N THR A 118 8.01 7.53 -15.54
CA THR A 118 7.63 8.03 -16.87
C THR A 118 6.12 8.15 -17.05
N TRP A 119 5.32 7.54 -16.18
CA TRP A 119 3.85 7.67 -16.17
C TRP A 119 3.40 9.15 -16.12
N GLY A 120 4.18 10.00 -15.43
CA GLY A 120 3.91 11.42 -15.28
C GLY A 120 4.04 12.23 -16.59
N ASP A 121 4.78 11.73 -17.59
CA ASP A 121 4.98 12.42 -18.88
C ASP A 121 3.66 12.63 -19.63
N LEU A 122 2.69 11.77 -19.36
CA LEU A 122 1.40 11.71 -20.05
C LEU A 122 0.32 12.56 -19.38
N LEU A 123 0.60 13.15 -18.21
CA LEU A 123 -0.34 14.02 -17.51
C LEU A 123 -0.65 15.28 -18.32
N ARG A 124 -1.89 15.76 -18.22
CA ARG A 124 -2.30 17.05 -18.80
C ARG A 124 -3.00 17.87 -17.75
N LEU A 125 -2.47 19.06 -17.49
CA LEU A 125 -3.01 19.99 -16.51
C LEU A 125 -3.66 21.16 -17.23
N THR A 126 -4.86 21.52 -16.80
CA THR A 126 -5.58 22.70 -17.28
C THR A 126 -6.13 23.48 -16.09
N LEU A 127 -5.73 24.73 -15.95
CA LEU A 127 -6.31 25.67 -14.99
C LEU A 127 -7.41 26.47 -15.70
N GLU A 128 -8.65 26.24 -15.28
CA GLU A 128 -9.83 26.99 -15.68
C GLU A 128 -10.11 28.09 -14.65
N LEU A 129 -10.59 29.25 -15.10
CA LEU A 129 -10.97 30.36 -14.23
C LEU A 129 -12.42 30.73 -14.51
N ASP A 130 -13.26 30.57 -13.50
CA ASP A 130 -14.69 30.86 -13.58
C ASP A 130 -15.03 32.11 -12.74
N VAL A 131 -16.11 32.79 -13.12
CA VAL A 131 -16.64 33.93 -12.35
C VAL A 131 -17.56 33.38 -11.26
N ALA A 132 -17.09 33.38 -10.01
CA ALA A 132 -17.87 32.93 -8.86
C ALA A 132 -18.91 33.97 -8.41
N GLN A 133 -18.56 35.26 -8.51
CA GLN A 133 -19.43 36.37 -8.14
C GLN A 133 -19.12 37.59 -9.01
N GLN A 134 -20.13 38.40 -9.34
CA GLN A 134 -19.93 39.66 -10.04
C GLN A 134 -20.78 40.76 -9.42
N PHE A 135 -20.21 41.95 -9.27
CA PHE A 135 -20.89 43.13 -8.73
C PHE A 135 -20.29 44.41 -9.32
N THR A 136 -20.91 45.55 -9.01
CA THR A 136 -20.47 46.87 -9.47
C THR A 136 -20.10 47.74 -8.29
N VAL A 137 -19.00 48.48 -8.42
CA VAL A 137 -18.53 49.47 -7.45
C VAL A 137 -18.60 50.85 -8.11
N VAL A 138 -19.15 51.84 -7.41
CA VAL A 138 -19.15 53.24 -7.85
C VAL A 138 -17.97 53.95 -7.21
N LEU A 139 -17.15 54.60 -8.03
CA LEU A 139 -15.99 55.39 -7.59
C LEU A 139 -16.34 56.87 -7.71
N ASP A 140 -16.76 57.51 -6.62
CA ASP A 140 -17.02 58.96 -6.61
C ASP A 140 -15.71 59.78 -6.62
N GLU A 141 -15.82 61.12 -6.71
CA GLU A 141 -14.65 62.02 -6.76
C GLU A 141 -13.77 61.98 -5.50
N ARG A 142 -14.24 61.36 -4.41
CA ARG A 142 -13.51 61.18 -3.15
C ARG A 142 -13.01 59.74 -2.96
N ALA A 143 -13.31 58.85 -3.92
CA ALA A 143 -12.99 57.44 -3.83
C ALA A 143 -11.49 57.19 -4.03
N SER A 144 -10.97 56.21 -3.29
CA SER A 144 -9.62 55.70 -3.49
C SER A 144 -9.62 54.67 -4.63
N ILE A 145 -8.74 54.86 -5.61
CA ILE A 145 -8.53 53.90 -6.70
C ILE A 145 -7.84 52.61 -6.25
N ARG A 146 -7.33 52.55 -5.02
CA ARG A 146 -6.73 51.34 -4.42
C ARG A 146 -7.64 50.69 -3.38
N GLN A 147 -8.59 51.42 -2.80
CA GLN A 147 -9.50 50.90 -1.78
C GLN A 147 -10.94 50.92 -2.29
N LEU A 148 -11.54 49.75 -2.45
CA LEU A 148 -12.90 49.62 -2.97
C LEU A 148 -13.89 49.37 -1.83
N LYS A 149 -14.97 50.16 -1.79
CA LYS A 149 -16.12 49.89 -0.94
C LYS A 149 -16.95 48.75 -1.55
N LEU A 150 -17.14 47.68 -0.79
CA LEU A 150 -17.95 46.55 -1.23
C LEU A 150 -19.46 46.81 -1.03
N PRO A 151 -20.33 46.32 -1.93
CA PRO A 151 -21.77 46.30 -1.70
C PRO A 151 -22.16 45.48 -0.46
N ASP A 152 -23.34 45.78 0.11
CA ASP A 152 -23.85 45.03 1.25
C ASP A 152 -24.03 43.54 0.90
N GLY A 153 -23.55 42.66 1.78
CA GLY A 153 -23.59 41.20 1.58
C GLY A 153 -22.44 40.61 0.75
N VAL A 154 -21.58 41.44 0.13
CA VAL A 154 -20.38 40.96 -0.56
C VAL A 154 -19.23 40.80 0.42
N GLU A 155 -18.63 39.61 0.45
CA GLU A 155 -17.48 39.31 1.30
C GLU A 155 -16.29 38.86 0.46
N LEU A 156 -15.22 39.65 0.48
CA LEU A 156 -13.92 39.27 -0.08
C LEU A 156 -12.89 39.19 1.03
N ARG A 157 -11.85 38.38 0.80
CA ARG A 157 -10.74 38.14 1.73
C ARG A 157 -9.41 38.43 1.03
N GLY A 158 -8.33 38.50 1.80
CA GLY A 158 -6.98 38.56 1.25
C GLY A 158 -6.71 37.38 0.30
N GLY A 159 -6.12 37.68 -0.86
CA GLY A 159 -5.76 36.74 -1.91
C GLY A 159 -6.86 36.41 -2.92
N GLU A 160 -8.05 37.02 -2.83
CA GLU A 160 -9.09 36.85 -3.86
C GLU A 160 -8.63 37.47 -5.19
N ALA A 161 -8.77 36.70 -6.27
CA ALA A 161 -8.44 37.14 -7.62
C ALA A 161 -9.65 37.83 -8.26
N LEU A 162 -9.46 39.04 -8.78
CA LEU A 162 -10.52 39.85 -9.35
C LEU A 162 -10.22 40.14 -10.82
N ARG A 163 -11.24 40.08 -11.68
CA ARG A 163 -11.24 40.73 -13.00
C ARG A 163 -12.06 42.01 -12.92
N VAL A 164 -11.41 43.14 -13.18
CA VAL A 164 -11.98 44.48 -13.07
C VAL A 164 -12.16 45.08 -14.47
N ARG A 165 -13.34 45.63 -14.75
CA ARG A 165 -13.68 46.31 -16.01
C ARG A 165 -14.28 47.67 -15.74
N GLY A 166 -13.87 48.67 -16.49
CA GLY A 166 -14.37 50.03 -16.31
C GLY A 166 -13.61 51.04 -17.16
N PRO A 167 -13.91 52.34 -16.98
CA PRO A 167 -13.22 53.40 -17.71
C PRO A 167 -11.70 53.35 -17.50
N GLY A 168 -10.93 53.48 -18.59
CA GLY A 168 -9.47 53.45 -18.55
C GLY A 168 -8.81 52.07 -18.46
N LEU A 169 -9.58 50.99 -18.31
CA LEU A 169 -9.10 49.62 -18.33
C LEU A 169 -9.32 48.99 -19.71
N ASP A 170 -8.61 47.91 -20.02
CA ASP A 170 -8.84 47.12 -21.23
C ASP A 170 -10.31 46.66 -21.33
N ARG A 171 -10.84 46.54 -22.55
CA ARG A 171 -12.23 46.09 -22.79
C ARG A 171 -12.51 44.71 -22.20
N LEU A 172 -11.53 43.82 -22.22
CA LEU A 172 -11.62 42.50 -21.62
C LEU A 172 -11.42 42.54 -20.09
N GLY A 173 -10.84 43.62 -19.56
CA GLY A 173 -10.61 43.90 -18.14
C GLY A 173 -9.15 43.78 -17.73
N GLU A 174 -8.86 43.99 -16.45
CA GLU A 174 -7.55 43.72 -15.86
C GLU A 174 -7.68 42.90 -14.59
N PHE A 175 -6.63 42.15 -14.25
CA PHE A 175 -6.60 41.39 -13.00
C PHE A 175 -6.08 42.23 -11.83
N ARG A 176 -6.67 42.00 -10.65
CA ARG A 176 -6.25 42.54 -9.36
C ARG A 176 -6.33 41.45 -8.30
N TYR A 177 -5.54 41.60 -7.24
CA TYR A 177 -5.67 40.78 -6.04
C TYR A 177 -6.15 41.64 -4.88
N VAL A 178 -6.94 41.04 -3.99
CA VAL A 178 -7.26 41.65 -2.70
C VAL A 178 -6.08 41.47 -1.76
N GLU A 179 -5.45 42.56 -1.33
CA GLU A 179 -4.35 42.56 -0.38
C GLU A 179 -4.88 42.33 1.04
N ASP A 180 -5.89 43.12 1.43
CA ASP A 180 -6.55 43.04 2.74
C ASP A 180 -8.03 43.45 2.66
N SER A 181 -8.81 43.01 3.63
CA SER A 181 -10.23 43.33 3.80
C SER A 181 -10.50 43.86 5.21
N TYR A 182 -11.10 45.04 5.31
CA TYR A 182 -11.37 45.69 6.59
C TYR A 182 -12.75 46.32 6.65
N PHE A 183 -13.17 46.69 7.86
CA PHE A 183 -14.40 47.44 8.07
C PHE A 183 -14.08 48.89 8.40
N GLN A 184 -14.78 49.81 7.75
CA GLN A 184 -14.75 51.21 8.09
C GLN A 184 -16.10 51.62 8.70
N SER A 185 -16.06 52.08 9.94
CA SER A 185 -17.23 52.57 10.67
C SER A 185 -17.45 54.05 10.35
N GLY A 186 -18.59 54.37 9.73
CA GLY A 186 -19.06 55.74 9.55
C GLY A 186 -20.11 56.13 10.60
N PRO A 187 -20.58 57.40 10.58
CA PRO A 187 -21.52 57.93 11.57
C PRO A 187 -22.88 57.20 11.65
N ARG A 188 -23.27 56.47 10.59
CA ARG A 188 -24.58 55.77 10.48
C ARG A 188 -24.51 54.33 9.99
N GLN A 189 -23.38 53.87 9.47
CA GLN A 189 -23.26 52.52 8.89
C GLN A 189 -21.82 52.01 8.94
N ARG A 190 -21.65 50.72 9.20
CA ARG A 190 -20.39 49.99 9.06
C ARG A 190 -20.32 49.45 7.63
N SER A 191 -19.29 49.84 6.88
CA SER A 191 -19.10 49.42 5.49
C SER A 191 -17.84 48.56 5.35
N ARG A 192 -17.87 47.58 4.44
CA ARG A 192 -16.71 46.71 4.17
C ARG A 192 -15.90 47.27 3.00
N TRP A 193 -14.60 47.22 3.15
CA TRP A 193 -13.64 47.73 2.18
C TRP A 193 -12.57 46.68 1.90
N VAL A 194 -11.99 46.75 0.71
CA VAL A 194 -10.83 45.95 0.32
C VAL A 194 -9.74 46.85 -0.25
N THR A 195 -8.50 46.50 0.04
CA THR A 195 -7.31 47.10 -0.58
C THR A 195 -6.88 46.22 -1.75
N LEU A 196 -6.66 46.82 -2.92
CA LEU A 196 -6.11 46.15 -4.10
C LEU A 196 -4.57 46.16 -4.07
N ASP A 197 -3.97 45.13 -4.66
CA ASP A 197 -2.53 45.03 -4.93
C ASP A 197 -2.00 46.27 -5.66
N ARG A 198 -2.75 46.73 -6.67
CA ARG A 198 -2.40 47.87 -7.50
C ARG A 198 -3.60 48.79 -7.72
N PRO A 199 -3.38 50.12 -7.76
CA PRO A 199 -4.46 51.06 -8.00
C PRO A 199 -5.12 50.85 -9.37
N LEU A 200 -6.41 51.17 -9.45
CA LEU A 200 -7.14 51.36 -10.70
C LEU A 200 -6.71 52.67 -11.38
N PRO A 201 -6.89 52.84 -12.71
CA PRO A 201 -6.59 54.10 -13.38
C PRO A 201 -7.47 55.23 -12.85
N THR A 202 -6.95 56.45 -12.81
CA THR A 202 -7.67 57.64 -12.33
C THR A 202 -8.91 57.96 -13.16
N SER A 203 -8.95 57.54 -14.44
CA SER A 203 -10.13 57.66 -15.29
C SER A 203 -11.32 56.82 -14.85
N ALA A 204 -11.13 55.86 -13.93
CA ALA A 204 -12.21 55.12 -13.30
C ALA A 204 -13.00 55.95 -12.28
N ILE A 205 -12.44 57.08 -11.80
CA ILE A 205 -13.09 58.03 -10.88
C ILE A 205 -14.25 58.73 -11.60
N GLY A 206 -15.36 58.93 -10.90
CA GLY A 206 -16.59 59.50 -11.44
C GLY A 206 -17.47 58.51 -12.21
N GLY A 207 -17.12 57.21 -12.18
CA GLY A 207 -17.81 56.16 -12.93
C GLY A 207 -18.11 54.89 -12.12
N SER A 208 -18.62 53.87 -12.82
CA SER A 208 -18.89 52.54 -12.27
C SER A 208 -17.92 51.50 -12.81
N VAL A 209 -17.39 50.66 -11.93
CA VAL A 209 -16.46 49.59 -12.25
C VAL A 209 -17.13 48.24 -11.97
N SER A 210 -17.11 47.34 -12.94
CA SER A 210 -17.56 45.95 -12.77
C SER A 210 -16.43 45.11 -12.22
N VAL A 211 -16.67 44.40 -11.12
CA VAL A 211 -15.73 43.51 -10.45
C VAL A 211 -16.29 42.09 -10.51
N ALA A 212 -15.51 41.17 -11.07
CA ALA A 212 -15.79 39.74 -11.09
C ALA A 212 -14.77 39.02 -10.21
N VAL A 213 -15.23 38.28 -9.21
CA VAL A 213 -14.42 37.40 -8.37
C VAL A 213 -14.17 36.11 -9.12
N LEU A 214 -12.91 35.71 -9.22
CA LEU A 214 -12.48 34.55 -9.98
C LEU A 214 -12.16 33.38 -9.07
N GLU A 215 -12.64 32.21 -9.46
CA GLU A 215 -12.32 30.95 -8.81
C GLU A 215 -11.59 30.03 -9.79
N GLY A 216 -10.48 29.46 -9.36
CA GLY A 216 -9.70 28.51 -10.15
C GLY A 216 -10.19 27.08 -9.99
N THR A 217 -10.23 26.36 -11.11
CA THR A 217 -10.35 24.91 -11.14
C THR A 217 -9.14 24.29 -11.84
N LEU A 218 -8.40 23.43 -11.14
CA LEU A 218 -7.33 22.63 -11.74
C LEU A 218 -7.91 21.29 -12.19
N LEU A 219 -7.90 21.05 -13.50
CA LEU A 219 -8.16 19.78 -14.12
C LEU A 219 -6.84 19.04 -14.34
N VAL A 220 -6.73 17.83 -13.80
CA VAL A 220 -5.59 16.93 -13.99
C VAL A 220 -6.11 15.68 -14.68
N VAL A 221 -5.72 15.51 -15.95
CA VAL A 221 -6.11 14.35 -16.75
C VAL A 221 -4.99 13.33 -16.71
N GLY A 222 -5.33 12.12 -16.25
CA GLY A 222 -4.41 10.99 -16.18
C GLY A 222 -4.03 10.43 -17.57
N PRO A 223 -2.98 9.59 -17.66
CA PRO A 223 -2.59 8.90 -18.89
C PRO A 223 -3.70 8.01 -19.46
N THR A 224 -4.55 7.45 -18.60
CA THR A 224 -5.62 6.53 -18.97
C THR A 224 -6.89 6.84 -18.19
N MET A 225 -8.01 6.28 -18.66
CA MET A 225 -9.31 6.42 -17.97
C MET A 225 -9.31 5.80 -16.57
N ALA A 226 -8.50 4.78 -16.29
CA ALA A 226 -8.47 4.12 -14.99
C ALA A 226 -7.58 4.82 -13.96
N VAL A 227 -6.59 5.61 -14.39
CA VAL A 227 -5.76 6.43 -13.48
C VAL A 227 -6.56 7.58 -12.85
N GLY A 228 -7.80 7.79 -13.30
CA GLY A 228 -8.72 8.79 -12.74
C GLY A 228 -8.35 10.19 -13.21
N ASN A 229 -9.36 10.99 -13.53
CA ASN A 229 -9.18 12.43 -13.74
C ASN A 229 -9.53 13.14 -12.44
N GLU A 230 -8.75 14.15 -12.07
CA GLU A 230 -9.02 14.95 -10.89
C GLU A 230 -9.51 16.35 -11.29
N ARG A 231 -10.58 16.81 -10.64
CA ARG A 231 -11.11 18.17 -10.77
C ARG A 231 -11.08 18.82 -9.41
N ILE A 232 -10.16 19.77 -9.22
CA ILE A 232 -9.93 20.45 -7.95
C ILE A 232 -10.43 21.89 -8.07
N THR A 233 -11.52 22.21 -7.41
CA THR A 233 -12.20 23.53 -7.49
C THR A 233 -11.87 24.42 -6.30
N GLY A 234 -12.34 25.68 -6.32
CA GLY A 234 -12.16 26.61 -5.20
C GLY A 234 -10.74 27.09 -5.02
N LEU A 235 -9.91 27.09 -6.07
CA LEU A 235 -8.49 27.41 -5.98
C LEU A 235 -8.25 28.91 -6.17
N GLY A 236 -7.46 29.48 -5.29
CA GLY A 236 -6.97 30.86 -5.43
C GLY A 236 -5.54 30.89 -5.96
N LEU A 237 -5.16 32.02 -6.53
CA LEU A 237 -3.89 32.20 -7.23
C LEU A 237 -2.87 33.02 -6.45
N HIS A 238 -3.20 33.40 -5.22
CA HIS A 238 -2.37 34.22 -4.33
C HIS A 238 -2.12 33.49 -3.00
N PRO A 239 -0.92 33.57 -2.39
CA PRO A 239 -0.60 32.86 -1.14
C PRO A 239 -1.53 33.15 0.04
N ASN A 240 -2.05 34.38 0.14
CA ASN A 240 -3.02 34.76 1.17
C ASN A 240 -4.38 34.05 1.02
N HIS A 241 -4.70 33.49 -0.15
CA HIS A 241 -5.93 32.74 -0.34
C HIS A 241 -5.90 31.45 0.48
N ARG A 242 -7.00 31.12 1.17
CA ARG A 242 -7.08 29.92 2.03
C ARG A 242 -6.81 28.63 1.25
N ARG A 243 -7.30 28.57 0.02
CA ARG A 243 -7.12 27.46 -0.92
C ARG A 243 -6.14 27.85 -2.02
N PHE A 244 -4.99 28.39 -1.66
CA PHE A 244 -3.95 28.74 -2.64
C PHE A 244 -3.50 27.51 -3.43
N LEU A 245 -3.43 27.65 -4.77
CA LEU A 245 -3.03 26.63 -5.73
C LEU A 245 -1.66 26.02 -5.43
N GLY A 246 -0.73 26.80 -4.86
CA GLY A 246 0.61 26.34 -4.50
C GLY A 246 0.72 25.54 -3.21
N ARG A 247 -0.39 25.13 -2.56
CA ARG A 247 -0.37 24.32 -1.35
C ARG A 247 -0.77 22.86 -1.62
N SER A 248 0.13 21.93 -1.36
CA SER A 248 -0.11 20.49 -1.54
C SER A 248 -1.29 19.98 -0.71
N GLU A 249 -1.48 20.50 0.51
CA GLU A 249 -2.57 20.10 1.42
C GLU A 249 -3.95 20.59 0.93
N VAL A 250 -3.96 21.61 0.08
CA VAL A 250 -5.17 22.14 -0.57
C VAL A 250 -5.53 21.27 -1.77
N LEU A 251 -4.54 20.87 -2.57
CA LEU A 251 -4.78 20.05 -3.76
C LEU A 251 -5.23 18.63 -3.38
N ARG A 252 -4.52 17.98 -2.44
CA ARG A 252 -4.73 16.57 -2.08
C ARG A 252 -4.83 15.65 -3.31
N SER A 253 -4.08 15.98 -4.35
CA SER A 253 -4.04 15.26 -5.61
C SER A 253 -3.22 13.99 -5.44
N LEU A 254 -3.66 12.90 -6.07
CA LEU A 254 -2.89 11.66 -6.20
C LEU A 254 -2.02 11.66 -7.47
N LEU A 255 -2.13 12.70 -8.31
CA LEU A 255 -1.49 12.77 -9.60
C LEU A 255 -0.38 13.81 -9.65
N VAL A 256 -0.54 14.94 -8.96
CA VAL A 256 0.39 16.07 -9.03
C VAL A 256 0.59 16.80 -7.71
N THR A 257 1.77 17.37 -7.53
CA THR A 257 2.13 18.21 -6.39
C THR A 257 2.72 19.53 -6.91
N PRO A 258 2.34 20.70 -6.39
CA PRO A 258 2.95 21.97 -6.79
C PRO A 258 4.44 21.94 -6.44
N THR A 259 5.28 22.47 -7.33
CA THR A 259 6.74 22.51 -7.15
C THR A 259 7.34 23.79 -7.72
N GLY A 260 8.51 24.20 -7.21
CA GLY A 260 9.24 25.37 -7.68
C GLY A 260 9.03 26.63 -6.84
N SER A 261 9.80 27.68 -7.16
CA SER A 261 9.89 28.92 -6.37
C SER A 261 8.62 29.77 -6.35
N TRP A 262 7.76 29.65 -7.37
CA TRP A 262 6.53 30.44 -7.51
C TRP A 262 5.57 30.28 -6.32
N MET A 263 5.65 29.15 -5.61
CA MET A 263 4.81 28.85 -4.44
C MET A 263 5.08 29.79 -3.26
N ALA A 264 6.29 30.36 -3.19
CA ALA A 264 6.73 31.23 -2.10
C ALA A 264 6.66 32.73 -2.47
N GLU A 265 6.26 33.06 -3.71
CA GLU A 265 6.21 34.44 -4.18
C GLU A 265 5.01 35.18 -3.57
N PRO A 266 5.21 36.32 -2.88
CA PRO A 266 4.17 36.98 -2.09
C PRO A 266 3.04 37.56 -2.94
N ASP A 267 3.33 37.97 -4.18
CA ASP A 267 2.40 38.66 -5.07
C ASP A 267 1.54 37.70 -5.94
N GLY A 268 1.72 36.37 -5.76
CA GLY A 268 0.94 35.34 -6.42
C GLY A 268 1.22 35.14 -7.90
N VAL A 269 0.32 34.42 -8.57
CA VAL A 269 0.42 34.05 -9.99
C VAL A 269 -0.03 35.21 -10.88
N VAL A 270 0.73 35.50 -11.92
CA VAL A 270 0.40 36.51 -12.93
C VAL A 270 -0.37 35.86 -14.07
N LEU A 271 -1.58 36.34 -14.29
CA LEU A 271 -2.44 35.87 -15.37
C LEU A 271 -2.17 36.66 -16.67
N PRO A 272 -2.08 35.97 -17.82
CA PRO A 272 -1.53 36.54 -19.06
C PRO A 272 -2.55 37.41 -19.80
N ASN A 273 -3.84 37.09 -19.70
CA ASN A 273 -4.91 37.91 -20.28
C ASN A 273 -6.25 37.75 -19.53
N PRO A 274 -7.10 38.78 -19.55
CA PRO A 274 -8.42 38.81 -18.88
C PRO A 274 -9.53 37.99 -19.57
N SER A 275 -9.22 37.22 -20.63
CA SER A 275 -10.21 36.46 -21.39
C SER A 275 -10.76 35.23 -20.66
N LEU A 276 -10.10 34.81 -19.57
CA LEU A 276 -10.39 33.57 -18.82
C LEU A 276 -10.27 32.30 -19.69
N ALA A 277 -9.50 32.35 -20.77
CA ALA A 277 -9.19 31.16 -21.55
C ALA A 277 -8.46 30.11 -20.68
N PRO A 278 -8.72 28.80 -20.86
CA PRO A 278 -8.06 27.77 -20.08
C PRO A 278 -6.54 27.80 -20.24
N ILE A 279 -5.82 27.77 -19.12
CA ILE A 279 -4.36 27.78 -19.07
C ILE A 279 -3.86 26.34 -19.05
N ARG A 280 -3.14 25.93 -20.08
CA ARG A 280 -2.65 24.55 -20.24
C ARG A 280 -1.20 24.41 -19.83
N SER A 281 -0.84 23.22 -19.34
CA SER A 281 0.54 22.84 -19.09
C SER A 281 1.27 22.40 -20.36
N ARG A 282 2.60 22.47 -20.28
CA ARG A 282 3.54 21.74 -21.14
C ARG A 282 4.47 20.89 -20.28
N LEU A 283 4.90 19.75 -20.78
CA LEU A 283 5.94 18.95 -20.15
C LEU A 283 7.26 19.73 -20.20
N ALA A 284 7.84 20.00 -19.02
CA ALA A 284 9.10 20.70 -18.86
C ALA A 284 10.26 19.71 -18.66
N GLU A 285 10.06 18.71 -17.80
CA GLU A 285 11.03 17.65 -17.52
C GLU A 285 10.33 16.29 -17.55
N ARG A 286 10.99 15.29 -18.12
CA ARG A 286 10.46 13.92 -18.20
C ARG A 286 10.74 13.16 -16.92
N GLY A 287 9.81 12.30 -16.52
CA GLY A 287 10.00 11.36 -15.42
C GLY A 287 10.93 10.21 -15.77
N VAL A 288 11.47 9.55 -14.75
CA VAL A 288 12.43 8.44 -14.87
C VAL A 288 12.07 7.34 -13.87
N ASP A 289 11.82 6.12 -14.37
CA ASP A 289 11.46 4.96 -13.55
C ASP A 289 12.67 4.18 -12.98
N ASN A 290 13.79 4.16 -13.70
CA ASN A 290 15.00 3.39 -13.39
C ASN A 290 14.75 1.93 -12.94
N TYR A 291 13.83 1.21 -13.62
CA TYR A 291 13.51 -0.20 -13.30
C TYR A 291 14.72 -1.14 -13.28
N GLN A 292 15.74 -0.86 -14.09
CA GLN A 292 17.02 -1.57 -14.13
C GLN A 292 17.83 -1.49 -12.82
N GLY A 293 17.56 -0.48 -11.98
CA GLY A 293 18.16 -0.34 -10.66
C GLY A 293 17.43 -1.11 -9.56
N ILE A 294 16.32 -1.79 -9.88
CA ILE A 294 15.61 -2.64 -8.93
C ILE A 294 16.30 -4.00 -8.88
N GLY A 295 16.71 -4.41 -7.68
CA GLY A 295 17.33 -5.71 -7.43
C GLY A 295 17.00 -6.23 -6.03
N ALA A 296 17.71 -7.25 -5.55
CA ALA A 296 17.46 -7.84 -4.22
C ALA A 296 17.41 -6.79 -3.09
N ALA A 297 18.31 -5.79 -3.14
CA ALA A 297 18.40 -4.71 -2.16
C ALA A 297 17.22 -3.71 -2.22
N SER A 298 16.38 -3.75 -3.24
CA SER A 298 15.15 -2.96 -3.32
C SER A 298 14.00 -3.59 -2.53
N PHE A 299 14.07 -4.91 -2.27
CA PHE A 299 13.02 -5.64 -1.56
C PHE A 299 13.25 -5.75 -0.05
N PHE A 300 14.46 -5.50 0.45
CA PHE A 300 14.82 -5.76 1.85
C PHE A 300 15.79 -4.70 2.40
N ASP A 301 15.81 -4.52 3.72
CA ASP A 301 16.75 -3.66 4.44
C ASP A 301 18.09 -4.33 4.70
N GLY A 302 19.19 -3.61 4.47
CA GLY A 302 20.54 -4.06 4.85
C GLY A 302 21.09 -5.24 4.02
N GLN A 303 22.24 -5.75 4.41
CA GLN A 303 22.82 -6.98 3.87
C GLN A 303 22.11 -8.21 4.46
N PRO A 304 22.16 -9.38 3.78
CA PRO A 304 21.49 -10.60 4.23
C PRO A 304 21.84 -11.04 5.67
N ASP A 305 23.03 -10.66 6.15
CA ASP A 305 23.59 -11.04 7.45
C ASP A 305 23.44 -9.96 8.54
N ASP A 306 22.88 -8.79 8.21
CA ASP A 306 22.69 -7.74 9.23
C ASP A 306 21.66 -8.22 10.26
N PRO A 307 21.98 -8.16 11.57
CA PRO A 307 21.01 -8.49 12.59
C PRO A 307 19.82 -7.52 12.47
N PRO A 308 18.58 -8.06 12.44
CA PRO A 308 17.37 -7.26 12.44
C PRO A 308 17.34 -6.29 13.60
N ASP A 309 16.89 -5.06 13.34
CA ASP A 309 16.55 -4.16 14.42
C ASP A 309 15.09 -4.38 14.84
N ASP A 310 14.93 -5.15 15.92
CA ASP A 310 13.63 -5.31 16.58
C ASP A 310 13.35 -4.17 17.56
N ASP A 311 14.20 -3.13 17.61
CA ASP A 311 13.91 -1.93 18.39
C ASP A 311 12.63 -1.27 17.83
N PRO A 312 11.54 -1.20 18.60
CA PRO A 312 10.36 -0.44 18.21
C PRO A 312 10.67 1.07 18.08
N LEU A 313 11.82 1.51 18.59
CA LEU A 313 12.39 2.84 18.44
C LEU A 313 13.41 2.95 17.31
N ASP A 314 13.62 1.91 16.47
CA ASP A 314 14.47 2.04 15.29
C ASP A 314 13.86 3.08 14.35
N GLU A 315 14.52 4.24 14.28
CA GLU A 315 14.14 5.36 13.42
C GLU A 315 14.72 5.23 12.00
N ARG A 316 15.49 4.17 11.71
CA ARG A 316 16.07 3.98 10.37
C ARG A 316 14.98 3.78 9.31
N PRO A 317 15.22 4.29 8.08
CA PRO A 317 14.27 4.11 7.00
C PRO A 317 14.25 2.66 6.52
N HIS A 318 13.17 1.96 6.85
CA HIS A 318 12.86 0.63 6.33
C HIS A 318 12.27 0.70 4.90
N ARG A 319 12.58 -0.30 4.07
CA ARG A 319 12.06 -0.46 2.70
C ARG A 319 11.43 -1.82 2.45
N GLY A 320 10.71 -1.94 1.33
CA GLY A 320 10.23 -3.22 0.80
C GLY A 320 9.48 -4.10 1.81
N VAL A 321 9.94 -5.34 1.92
CA VAL A 321 9.39 -6.41 2.79
C VAL A 321 9.54 -6.05 4.27
N ASP A 322 10.68 -5.52 4.69
CA ASP A 322 10.92 -5.16 6.10
C ASP A 322 9.97 -4.04 6.55
N LYS A 323 9.72 -3.05 5.67
CA LYS A 323 8.70 -2.02 5.92
C LYS A 323 7.29 -2.61 5.99
N MET A 324 6.93 -3.51 5.06
CA MET A 324 5.63 -4.16 5.05
C MET A 324 5.40 -5.02 6.30
N ALA A 325 6.42 -5.74 6.78
CA ALA A 325 6.33 -6.64 7.94
C ALA A 325 5.98 -5.92 9.25
N ARG A 326 6.25 -4.61 9.33
CA ARG A 326 5.85 -3.75 10.46
C ARG A 326 4.36 -3.40 10.47
N VAL A 327 3.62 -3.61 9.38
CA VAL A 327 2.17 -3.39 9.34
C VAL A 327 1.47 -4.45 10.18
N ALA A 328 0.97 -4.07 11.36
CA ALA A 328 0.40 -5.01 12.32
C ALA A 328 -0.86 -5.75 11.83
N GLU A 329 -1.56 -5.23 10.82
CA GLU A 329 -2.80 -5.83 10.32
C GLU A 329 -2.57 -7.02 9.37
N ILE A 330 -1.40 -7.20 8.76
CA ILE A 330 -1.21 -8.26 7.76
C ILE A 330 -1.16 -9.64 8.41
N GLY A 331 -1.88 -10.60 7.84
CA GLY A 331 -1.83 -12.02 8.20
C GLY A 331 -1.29 -12.91 7.07
N LEU A 332 -1.11 -12.36 5.87
CA LEU A 332 -0.52 -13.00 4.70
C LEU A 332 0.47 -12.03 4.04
N LEU A 333 1.57 -12.53 3.48
CA LEU A 333 2.51 -11.72 2.72
C LEU A 333 2.89 -12.41 1.40
N VAL A 334 2.75 -11.66 0.30
CA VAL A 334 3.04 -12.09 -1.07
C VAL A 334 4.00 -11.09 -1.72
N VAL A 335 5.05 -11.60 -2.37
CA VAL A 335 6.05 -10.78 -3.07
C VAL A 335 6.15 -11.27 -4.51
N PRO A 336 5.19 -10.91 -5.40
CA PRO A 336 5.08 -11.52 -6.73
C PRO A 336 6.28 -11.20 -7.63
N ASP A 337 6.96 -10.09 -7.38
CA ASP A 337 8.13 -9.64 -8.14
C ASP A 337 9.46 -10.07 -7.48
N LEU A 338 9.47 -11.02 -6.55
CA LEU A 338 10.71 -11.39 -5.84
C LEU A 338 11.83 -11.90 -6.78
N THR A 339 11.44 -12.52 -7.88
CA THR A 339 12.34 -13.00 -8.95
C THR A 339 12.75 -11.89 -9.92
N TRP A 340 12.47 -10.61 -9.62
CA TRP A 340 12.85 -9.48 -10.46
C TRP A 340 14.33 -9.50 -10.81
N GLY A 341 14.59 -9.46 -12.12
CA GLY A 341 15.91 -9.40 -12.70
C GLY A 341 15.92 -8.47 -13.90
N TRP A 342 17.12 -8.08 -14.31
CA TRP A 342 17.32 -7.25 -15.48
C TRP A 342 18.49 -7.80 -16.27
N LEU A 343 18.26 -8.14 -17.54
CA LEU A 343 19.32 -8.61 -18.40
C LEU A 343 20.01 -7.39 -19.01
N ALA A 344 21.23 -7.10 -18.56
CA ALA A 344 22.13 -6.18 -19.23
C ALA A 344 23.00 -6.99 -20.20
N ASP A 345 22.51 -7.23 -21.41
CA ASP A 345 23.41 -7.77 -22.45
C ASP A 345 24.50 -6.73 -22.70
N GLY A 346 25.77 -7.12 -22.50
CA GLY A 346 26.90 -6.37 -23.02
C GLY A 346 26.85 -6.34 -24.56
N PRO A 347 27.52 -5.39 -25.22
CA PRO A 347 27.59 -5.39 -26.68
C PRO A 347 28.16 -6.74 -27.16
N MET A 348 27.42 -7.44 -28.00
CA MET A 348 27.90 -8.68 -28.59
C MET A 348 28.97 -8.33 -29.63
N LEU A 349 30.20 -8.80 -29.39
CA LEU A 349 31.30 -8.74 -30.35
C LEU A 349 31.25 -10.01 -31.20
N GLU A 350 30.80 -9.90 -32.44
CA GLU A 350 31.00 -10.98 -33.40
C GLU A 350 32.29 -10.71 -34.16
N VAL A 351 33.30 -11.54 -33.90
CA VAL A 351 34.48 -11.62 -34.75
C VAL A 351 34.07 -12.49 -35.93
N ALA A 352 33.81 -11.86 -37.08
CA ALA A 352 33.56 -12.60 -38.31
C ALA A 352 34.71 -13.59 -38.51
N ALA A 353 34.39 -14.88 -38.67
CA ALA A 353 35.39 -15.89 -39.00
C ALA A 353 36.09 -15.43 -40.29
N GLY A 354 37.41 -15.26 -40.25
CA GLY A 354 38.18 -14.84 -41.42
C GLY A 354 37.85 -15.77 -42.58
N VAL A 355 37.31 -15.22 -43.67
CA VAL A 355 37.05 -16.01 -44.88
C VAL A 355 38.42 -16.40 -45.43
N GLY A 356 38.82 -17.65 -45.23
CA GLY A 356 40.03 -18.19 -45.85
C GLY A 356 39.89 -18.07 -47.36
N SER A 357 40.82 -17.35 -48.00
CA SER A 357 40.91 -17.31 -49.45
C SER A 357 41.19 -18.73 -49.97
N PRO A 358 40.56 -19.18 -51.08
CA PRO A 358 40.86 -20.47 -51.69
C PRO A 358 42.32 -20.59 -52.19
N LEU A 359 43.11 -19.51 -52.10
CA LEU A 359 44.51 -19.43 -52.51
C LEU A 359 45.52 -19.49 -51.34
N PHE A 360 45.11 -19.82 -50.10
CA PHE A 360 46.02 -19.86 -48.92
C PHE A 360 46.78 -18.55 -48.66
N GLU A 361 46.19 -17.39 -48.99
CA GLU A 361 46.78 -16.09 -48.66
C GLU A 361 46.66 -15.77 -47.16
N HIS A 362 47.46 -14.79 -46.69
CA HIS A 362 47.50 -14.38 -45.29
C HIS A 362 46.10 -13.94 -44.81
N CYS A 363 45.65 -14.49 -43.67
CA CYS A 363 44.38 -14.08 -43.07
C CYS A 363 44.39 -12.58 -42.76
N VAL A 364 43.49 -11.83 -43.41
CA VAL A 364 43.23 -10.44 -43.05
C VAL A 364 42.31 -10.44 -41.83
N PRO A 365 42.72 -9.90 -40.67
CA PRO A 365 41.83 -9.81 -39.52
C PRO A 365 40.68 -8.86 -39.87
N LEU A 366 39.45 -9.37 -39.84
CA LEU A 366 38.26 -8.53 -39.95
C LEU A 366 38.10 -7.75 -38.64
N ALA A 367 37.84 -6.44 -38.74
CA ALA A 367 37.49 -5.65 -37.56
C ALA A 367 36.22 -6.24 -36.93
N PRO A 368 36.19 -6.45 -35.60
CA PRO A 368 35.01 -7.02 -34.96
C PRO A 368 33.81 -6.10 -35.18
N THR A 369 32.68 -6.69 -35.57
CA THR A 369 31.44 -5.92 -35.69
C THR A 369 30.85 -5.81 -34.29
N THR A 370 30.72 -4.58 -33.79
CA THR A 370 30.06 -4.32 -32.51
C THR A 370 28.56 -4.18 -32.77
N TYR A 371 27.76 -5.12 -32.29
CA TYR A 371 26.32 -4.95 -32.30
C TYR A 371 25.92 -4.01 -31.14
N ALA A 372 24.98 -3.10 -31.42
CA ALA A 372 24.35 -2.35 -30.35
C ALA A 372 23.72 -3.36 -29.37
N ALA A 373 24.00 -3.21 -28.07
CA ALA A 373 23.34 -4.02 -27.06
C ALA A 373 21.83 -3.93 -27.28
N PRO A 374 21.09 -5.05 -27.24
CA PRO A 374 19.64 -5.00 -27.32
C PRO A 374 19.12 -4.05 -26.22
N ALA A 375 18.02 -3.37 -26.51
CA ALA A 375 17.36 -2.55 -25.50
C ALA A 375 17.12 -3.42 -24.27
N GLN A 376 17.72 -3.00 -23.16
CA GLN A 376 17.61 -3.61 -21.86
C GLN A 376 16.13 -3.90 -21.51
N ARG A 377 15.82 -5.12 -21.08
CA ARG A 377 14.46 -5.59 -20.75
C ARG A 377 14.46 -6.24 -19.38
N MET A 378 13.36 -6.03 -18.64
CA MET A 378 13.08 -6.80 -17.43
C MET A 378 12.86 -8.26 -17.81
N VAL A 379 13.61 -9.13 -17.15
CA VAL A 379 13.54 -10.57 -17.33
C VAL A 379 13.60 -11.18 -15.92
N PRO A 380 12.58 -11.93 -15.48
CA PRO A 380 12.67 -12.67 -14.23
C PRO A 380 13.91 -13.57 -14.23
N LEU A 381 14.54 -13.75 -13.07
CA LEU A 381 15.64 -14.70 -12.87
C LEU A 381 15.26 -16.08 -13.44
N ASP A 382 16.16 -16.70 -14.20
CA ASP A 382 15.89 -17.97 -14.87
C ASP A 382 16.09 -19.14 -13.88
N PRO A 383 15.03 -19.83 -13.44
CA PRO A 383 15.17 -20.95 -12.51
C PRO A 383 15.89 -22.17 -13.13
N GLY A 384 16.06 -22.22 -14.46
CA GLY A 384 16.88 -23.21 -15.14
C GLY A 384 18.40 -22.99 -14.96
N SER A 385 18.81 -21.75 -14.67
CA SER A 385 20.21 -21.41 -14.38
C SER A 385 20.54 -21.70 -12.90
N PRO A 386 21.62 -22.44 -12.60
CA PRO A 386 22.01 -22.72 -11.21
C PRO A 386 22.32 -21.48 -10.37
N ASP A 387 22.80 -20.40 -10.99
CA ASP A 387 23.17 -19.16 -10.28
C ASP A 387 21.91 -18.37 -9.91
N ASP A 388 21.02 -18.22 -10.88
CA ASP A 388 19.72 -17.56 -10.69
C ASP A 388 18.84 -18.34 -9.72
N LEU A 389 18.82 -19.68 -9.78
CA LEU A 389 18.08 -20.49 -8.82
C LEU A 389 18.62 -20.31 -7.39
N ARG A 390 19.93 -20.20 -7.21
CA ARG A 390 20.53 -19.91 -5.90
C ARG A 390 20.10 -18.53 -5.39
N GLU A 391 20.07 -17.53 -6.26
CA GLU A 391 19.60 -16.17 -5.93
C GLU A 391 18.11 -16.17 -5.58
N ILE A 392 17.26 -16.86 -6.34
CA ILE A 392 15.82 -17.01 -6.04
C ILE A 392 15.63 -17.64 -4.65
N VAL A 393 16.32 -18.74 -4.37
CA VAL A 393 16.26 -19.41 -3.06
C VAL A 393 16.74 -18.48 -1.94
N ALA A 394 17.82 -17.74 -2.14
CA ALA A 394 18.34 -16.80 -1.15
C ALA A 394 17.32 -15.69 -0.82
N ARG A 395 16.67 -15.11 -1.84
CA ARG A 395 15.62 -14.11 -1.66
C ARG A 395 14.39 -14.67 -0.95
N GLN A 396 13.97 -15.88 -1.29
CA GLN A 396 12.85 -16.56 -0.63
C GLN A 396 13.17 -16.91 0.83
N LEU A 397 14.39 -17.37 1.13
CA LEU A 397 14.84 -17.62 2.50
C LEU A 397 14.81 -16.35 3.35
N ARG A 398 15.20 -15.20 2.76
CA ARG A 398 15.12 -13.91 3.46
C ARG A 398 13.68 -13.52 3.78
N LEU A 399 12.76 -13.71 2.84
CA LEU A 399 11.32 -13.50 3.07
C LEU A 399 10.78 -14.40 4.20
N VAL A 400 11.17 -15.67 4.23
CA VAL A 400 10.82 -16.61 5.31
C VAL A 400 11.41 -16.18 6.65
N ALA A 401 12.68 -15.74 6.68
CA ALA A 401 13.33 -15.27 7.90
C ALA A 401 12.61 -14.05 8.51
N VAL A 402 12.07 -13.15 7.68
CA VAL A 402 11.23 -12.04 8.17
C VAL A 402 9.94 -12.58 8.79
N ALA A 403 9.28 -13.57 8.17
CA ALA A 403 8.07 -14.17 8.73
C ALA A 403 8.32 -14.90 10.05
N ASP A 404 9.41 -15.66 10.16
CA ASP A 404 9.80 -16.39 11.38
C ASP A 404 10.18 -15.47 12.54
N ARG A 405 10.66 -14.25 12.23
CA ARG A 405 10.97 -13.21 13.21
C ARG A 405 9.71 -12.58 13.78
N TYR A 406 8.83 -12.07 12.91
CA TYR A 406 7.62 -11.38 13.36
C TYR A 406 6.57 -12.38 13.89
N ARG A 407 6.48 -13.58 13.32
CA ARG A 407 5.52 -14.64 13.68
C ARG A 407 4.04 -14.22 13.59
N ARG A 408 3.70 -13.14 12.87
CA ARG A 408 2.32 -12.60 12.77
C ARG A 408 1.58 -12.94 11.48
N PHE A 409 2.34 -13.21 10.42
CA PHE A 409 1.82 -13.51 9.09
C PHE A 409 2.52 -14.72 8.51
N VAL A 410 1.88 -15.34 7.51
CA VAL A 410 2.47 -16.42 6.73
C VAL A 410 2.90 -15.86 5.37
N VAL A 411 4.14 -16.14 4.96
CA VAL A 411 4.60 -15.85 3.60
C VAL A 411 4.17 -16.94 2.64
N LEU A 412 3.60 -16.54 1.51
CA LEU A 412 3.18 -17.46 0.46
C LEU A 412 4.22 -17.41 -0.67
N LEU A 413 4.93 -18.51 -0.86
CA LEU A 413 6.00 -18.64 -1.84
C LEU A 413 5.47 -19.26 -3.13
N ASP A 414 5.97 -18.75 -4.25
CA ASP A 414 5.80 -19.36 -5.56
C ASP A 414 6.93 -20.36 -5.80
N VAL A 415 6.58 -21.61 -6.10
CA VAL A 415 7.56 -22.55 -6.66
C VAL A 415 7.96 -22.01 -8.04
N PRO A 416 9.26 -21.82 -8.33
CA PRO A 416 9.69 -21.30 -9.63
C PRO A 416 9.18 -22.17 -10.78
N SER A 417 8.68 -21.55 -11.84
CA SER A 417 8.13 -22.25 -13.02
C SER A 417 9.21 -22.98 -13.81
N GLY A 418 8.86 -24.06 -14.51
CA GLY A 418 9.79 -24.80 -15.37
C GLY A 418 10.78 -25.71 -14.64
N LEU A 419 10.72 -25.77 -13.31
CA LEU A 419 11.53 -26.71 -12.53
C LEU A 419 11.02 -28.15 -12.69
N SER A 420 11.94 -29.08 -12.95
CA SER A 420 11.64 -30.51 -12.85
C SER A 420 11.29 -30.89 -11.39
N LEU A 421 10.52 -31.97 -11.20
CA LEU A 421 10.18 -32.45 -9.86
C LEU A 421 11.43 -32.66 -8.95
N ARG A 422 12.54 -33.14 -9.50
CA ARG A 422 13.81 -33.29 -8.76
C ARG A 422 14.38 -31.94 -8.32
N ALA A 423 14.30 -30.93 -9.18
CA ALA A 423 14.73 -29.58 -8.84
C ALA A 423 13.79 -28.95 -7.79
N ILE A 424 12.47 -29.20 -7.85
CA ILE A 424 11.52 -28.77 -6.81
C ILE A 424 11.86 -29.44 -5.47
N GLN A 425 12.24 -30.72 -5.45
CA GLN A 425 12.70 -31.40 -4.23
C GLN A 425 13.96 -30.74 -3.63
N GLN A 426 14.93 -30.38 -4.47
CA GLN A 426 16.15 -29.69 -4.04
C GLN A 426 15.85 -28.29 -3.51
N TRP A 427 15.02 -27.53 -4.23
CA TRP A 427 14.52 -26.23 -3.79
C TRP A 427 13.80 -26.32 -2.44
N ARG A 428 12.88 -27.29 -2.29
CA ARG A 428 12.09 -27.49 -1.07
C ARG A 428 12.97 -27.79 0.15
N ALA A 429 14.10 -28.47 -0.05
CA ALA A 429 15.01 -28.86 1.04
C ALA A 429 15.60 -27.66 1.80
N ALA A 430 15.66 -26.48 1.17
CA ALA A 430 16.16 -25.25 1.77
C ALA A 430 15.26 -24.71 2.91
N PHE A 431 13.98 -25.07 2.93
CA PHE A 431 13.00 -24.44 3.83
C PHE A 431 12.59 -25.34 5.01
N ASN A 432 12.42 -24.73 6.18
CA ASN A 432 11.78 -25.35 7.35
C ASN A 432 11.14 -24.26 8.22
N SER A 433 9.92 -23.86 7.90
CA SER A 433 9.19 -22.84 8.65
C SER A 433 7.69 -23.13 8.64
N SER A 434 7.06 -22.98 9.81
CA SER A 434 5.60 -23.02 9.92
C SER A 434 4.95 -21.71 9.44
N TYR A 435 5.71 -20.62 9.33
CA TYR A 435 5.26 -19.31 8.83
C TYR A 435 5.47 -19.14 7.31
N ALA A 436 5.70 -20.24 6.58
CA ALA A 436 5.82 -20.24 5.13
C ALA A 436 4.96 -21.35 4.50
N ALA A 437 4.36 -21.09 3.34
CA ALA A 437 3.64 -22.07 2.53
C ALA A 437 3.99 -21.90 1.05
N ALA A 438 4.16 -23.00 0.31
CA ALA A 438 4.55 -22.95 -1.09
C ALA A 438 3.42 -23.41 -2.02
N TYR A 439 3.29 -22.75 -3.17
CA TYR A 439 2.24 -23.03 -4.15
C TYR A 439 2.80 -23.28 -5.55
N HIS A 440 2.16 -24.20 -6.26
CA HIS A 440 2.52 -24.64 -7.61
C HIS A 440 1.24 -25.11 -8.34
N PRO A 441 1.18 -25.15 -9.69
CA PRO A 441 2.05 -24.45 -10.63
C PRO A 441 1.66 -22.99 -10.82
N TRP A 442 2.45 -22.26 -11.60
CA TRP A 442 2.02 -20.98 -12.16
C TRP A 442 0.83 -21.19 -13.10
N LEU A 443 -0.15 -20.29 -13.03
CA LEU A 443 -1.38 -20.36 -13.81
C LEU A 443 -1.46 -19.17 -14.76
N SER A 444 -2.19 -19.32 -15.87
CA SER A 444 -2.61 -18.21 -16.73
C SER A 444 -4.07 -17.89 -16.49
N VAL A 445 -4.39 -16.61 -16.39
CA VAL A 445 -5.77 -16.11 -16.36
C VAL A 445 -6.13 -15.46 -17.69
N ASP A 446 -7.40 -15.57 -18.10
CA ASP A 446 -7.88 -14.89 -19.30
C ASP A 446 -8.17 -13.42 -18.95
N THR A 447 -7.35 -12.51 -19.46
CA THR A 447 -7.50 -11.06 -19.22
C THR A 447 -8.32 -10.36 -20.28
N ALA A 448 -9.01 -11.09 -21.17
CA ALA A 448 -9.83 -10.51 -22.24
C ALA A 448 -10.81 -9.45 -21.69
N ARG A 449 -10.40 -8.18 -21.78
CA ARG A 449 -11.24 -7.03 -21.47
C ARG A 449 -12.34 -6.95 -22.54
N ALA A 450 -13.53 -6.51 -22.14
CA ALA A 450 -14.60 -6.22 -23.10
C ALA A 450 -14.04 -5.32 -24.23
N PRO A 451 -14.35 -5.59 -25.51
CA PRO A 451 -13.73 -4.89 -26.62
C PRO A 451 -14.02 -3.39 -26.53
N VAL A 452 -12.95 -2.59 -26.46
CA VAL A 452 -13.03 -1.16 -26.75
C VAL A 452 -13.33 -1.05 -28.24
N SER A 453 -14.59 -0.74 -28.56
CA SER A 453 -15.15 -0.42 -29.89
C SER A 453 -14.39 -0.92 -31.13
N GLY A 454 -14.91 -1.98 -31.74
CA GLY A 454 -14.85 -2.20 -33.19
C GLY A 454 -13.57 -2.83 -33.76
N LEU A 455 -13.74 -4.03 -34.34
CA LEU A 455 -12.96 -4.57 -35.47
C LEU A 455 -11.53 -5.09 -35.25
N ILE A 456 -11.14 -5.49 -34.04
CA ILE A 456 -9.98 -6.40 -33.86
C ILE A 456 -10.41 -7.56 -32.95
N ALA A 457 -10.36 -8.79 -33.48
CA ALA A 457 -10.61 -10.00 -32.72
C ALA A 457 -9.74 -10.00 -31.46
N ALA A 458 -10.38 -10.03 -30.28
CA ALA A 458 -9.68 -10.11 -29.01
C ALA A 458 -8.82 -11.39 -29.01
N ARG A 459 -7.50 -11.24 -29.20
CA ARG A 459 -6.57 -12.31 -28.83
C ARG A 459 -6.76 -12.52 -27.33
N ARG A 460 -6.96 -13.77 -26.90
CA ARG A 460 -6.90 -14.10 -25.47
C ARG A 460 -5.49 -13.75 -25.00
N ASN A 461 -5.37 -12.67 -24.23
CA ASN A 461 -4.13 -12.34 -23.54
C ASN A 461 -4.10 -13.19 -22.27
N LEU A 462 -3.40 -14.31 -22.37
CA LEU A 462 -3.15 -15.21 -21.24
C LEU A 462 -1.97 -14.65 -20.45
N GLU A 463 -2.25 -14.03 -19.32
CA GLU A 463 -1.21 -13.47 -18.46
C GLU A 463 -0.80 -14.48 -17.37
N PRO A 464 0.51 -14.69 -17.12
CA PRO A 464 0.98 -15.48 -15.99
C PRO A 464 0.60 -14.81 -14.67
N VAL A 465 0.10 -15.61 -13.73
CA VAL A 465 -0.20 -15.18 -12.37
C VAL A 465 0.54 -16.07 -11.38
N PRO A 466 1.23 -15.47 -10.38
CA PRO A 466 1.87 -16.22 -9.32
C PRO A 466 0.82 -16.98 -8.49
N PRO A 467 1.00 -18.29 -8.24
CA PRO A 467 0.03 -19.10 -7.50
C PRO A 467 -0.15 -18.64 -6.05
N SER A 468 0.85 -17.99 -5.45
CA SER A 468 0.78 -17.36 -4.13
C SER A 468 -0.31 -16.28 -4.05
N ALA A 469 -0.53 -15.51 -5.12
CA ALA A 469 -1.55 -14.46 -5.16
C ALA A 469 -2.97 -15.05 -5.22
N ILE A 470 -3.14 -16.13 -5.99
CA ILE A 470 -4.39 -16.90 -6.04
C ILE A 470 -4.68 -17.47 -4.66
N ALA A 471 -3.69 -18.13 -4.06
CA ALA A 471 -3.80 -18.71 -2.73
C ALA A 471 -4.13 -17.66 -1.65
N ALA A 472 -3.50 -16.48 -1.70
CA ALA A 472 -3.77 -15.40 -0.75
C ALA A 472 -5.25 -14.99 -0.75
N GLY A 473 -5.84 -14.82 -1.94
CA GLY A 473 -7.23 -14.42 -2.07
C GLY A 473 -8.19 -15.55 -1.69
N VAL A 474 -7.87 -16.80 -2.02
CA VAL A 474 -8.62 -17.99 -1.60
C VAL A 474 -8.63 -18.13 -0.08
N VAL A 475 -7.46 -18.03 0.57
CA VAL A 475 -7.32 -18.10 2.03
C VAL A 475 -8.13 -16.98 2.70
N ALA A 476 -7.88 -15.73 2.31
CA ALA A 476 -8.59 -14.57 2.86
C ALA A 476 -10.11 -14.65 2.67
N GLY A 477 -10.54 -15.03 1.46
CA GLY A 477 -11.96 -15.12 1.10
C GLY A 477 -12.70 -16.19 1.91
N ARG A 478 -12.10 -17.37 2.06
CA ARG A 478 -12.71 -18.44 2.87
C ARG A 478 -12.74 -18.14 4.34
N GLU A 479 -11.64 -17.64 4.91
CA GLU A 479 -11.57 -17.32 6.34
C GLU A 479 -12.65 -16.33 6.75
N ARG A 480 -12.94 -15.36 5.88
CA ARG A 480 -14.03 -14.41 6.10
C ARG A 480 -15.42 -15.03 6.01
N ARG A 481 -15.63 -15.98 5.08
CA ARG A 481 -16.95 -16.61 4.86
C ARG A 481 -17.26 -17.68 5.90
N PHE A 482 -16.27 -18.47 6.28
CA PHE A 482 -16.46 -19.70 7.06
C PHE A 482 -15.67 -19.73 8.38
N GLY A 483 -14.70 -18.83 8.56
CA GLY A 483 -13.80 -18.81 9.72
C GLY A 483 -12.48 -19.55 9.45
N LEU A 484 -11.50 -19.34 10.35
CA LEU A 484 -10.16 -19.92 10.25
C LEU A 484 -10.13 -21.44 10.20
N SER A 485 -11.10 -22.11 10.85
CA SER A 485 -11.20 -23.56 10.94
C SER A 485 -11.50 -24.26 9.61
N TRP A 486 -12.01 -23.51 8.62
CA TRP A 486 -12.37 -24.03 7.31
C TRP A 486 -11.23 -23.73 6.31
N GLY A 487 -10.20 -24.58 6.34
CA GLY A 487 -8.99 -24.43 5.51
C GLY A 487 -9.27 -24.29 4.00
N PRO A 488 -8.28 -23.82 3.21
CA PRO A 488 -8.46 -23.41 1.81
C PRO A 488 -8.45 -24.53 0.78
N ALA A 489 -8.31 -25.78 1.20
CA ALA A 489 -8.31 -26.92 0.29
C ALA A 489 -9.67 -27.05 -0.43
N ASN A 490 -9.61 -27.61 -1.63
CA ASN A 490 -10.71 -27.81 -2.57
C ASN A 490 -11.37 -26.51 -3.07
N GLU A 491 -10.70 -25.37 -3.01
CA GLU A 491 -11.19 -24.14 -3.64
C GLU A 491 -10.76 -24.01 -5.09
N LEU A 492 -11.61 -23.38 -5.90
CA LEU A 492 -11.32 -23.07 -7.29
C LEU A 492 -10.40 -21.85 -7.38
N ALA A 493 -9.39 -21.94 -8.23
CA ALA A 493 -8.70 -20.78 -8.77
C ALA A 493 -9.58 -20.17 -9.87
N GLY A 494 -10.41 -19.18 -9.50
CA GLY A 494 -11.28 -18.47 -10.43
C GLY A 494 -10.48 -17.86 -11.59
N ASP A 495 -11.07 -17.85 -12.78
CA ASP A 495 -10.50 -17.30 -14.03
C ASP A 495 -9.22 -17.97 -14.55
N ALA A 496 -8.65 -18.94 -13.83
CA ALA A 496 -7.50 -19.71 -14.29
C ALA A 496 -7.91 -20.66 -15.42
N VAL A 497 -7.24 -20.55 -16.56
CA VAL A 497 -7.57 -21.31 -17.79
C VAL A 497 -6.47 -22.27 -18.22
N ARG A 498 -5.23 -22.09 -17.72
CA ARG A 498 -4.07 -22.91 -18.10
C ARG A 498 -3.04 -22.96 -16.99
N ALA A 499 -2.34 -24.08 -16.85
CA ALA A 499 -1.13 -24.19 -16.05
C ALA A 499 0.12 -24.11 -16.94
N PHE A 500 1.17 -23.44 -16.45
CA PHE A 500 2.48 -23.41 -17.10
C PHE A 500 3.17 -24.78 -17.02
N ASP A 501 3.12 -25.38 -15.84
CA ASP A 501 3.67 -26.71 -15.54
C ASP A 501 2.50 -27.63 -15.13
N PRO A 502 1.82 -28.31 -16.07
CA PRO A 502 0.74 -29.24 -15.72
C PRO A 502 1.27 -30.37 -14.83
N VAL A 503 0.58 -30.62 -13.72
CA VAL A 503 1.00 -31.63 -12.72
C VAL A 503 0.18 -32.90 -12.92
N SER A 504 0.84 -34.03 -13.16
CA SER A 504 0.20 -35.36 -13.19
C SER A 504 -0.13 -35.87 -11.78
N ASP A 505 -0.99 -36.88 -11.67
CA ASP A 505 -1.37 -37.47 -10.38
C ASP A 505 -0.14 -38.01 -9.60
N ALA A 506 0.79 -38.66 -10.30
CA ALA A 506 2.01 -39.19 -9.67
C ALA A 506 2.97 -38.08 -9.19
N GLU A 507 3.03 -36.95 -9.88
CA GLU A 507 3.79 -35.78 -9.44
C GLU A 507 3.10 -35.09 -8.26
N HIS A 508 1.76 -35.02 -8.29
CA HIS A 508 0.96 -34.48 -7.20
C HIS A 508 1.20 -35.24 -5.90
N ASP A 509 1.19 -36.57 -5.91
CA ASP A 509 1.47 -37.39 -4.73
C ASP A 509 2.84 -37.08 -4.12
N ARG A 510 3.86 -36.89 -4.97
CA ARG A 510 5.22 -36.55 -4.53
C ARG A 510 5.31 -35.12 -3.99
N LEU A 511 4.70 -34.15 -4.67
CA LEU A 511 4.64 -32.76 -4.22
C LEU A 511 3.86 -32.63 -2.90
N HIS A 512 2.81 -33.41 -2.73
CA HIS A 512 2.02 -33.47 -1.50
C HIS A 512 2.87 -33.94 -0.31
N GLN A 513 3.71 -34.97 -0.49
CA GLN A 513 4.66 -35.44 0.54
C GLN A 513 5.70 -34.37 0.90
N LEU A 514 6.07 -33.52 -0.06
CA LEU A 514 6.98 -32.38 0.15
C LEU A 514 6.29 -31.20 0.84
N GLY A 515 4.97 -31.23 1.04
CA GLY A 515 4.21 -30.10 1.60
C GLY A 515 4.04 -28.93 0.61
N VAL A 516 4.17 -29.18 -0.70
CA VAL A 516 3.87 -28.19 -1.75
C VAL A 516 2.39 -28.24 -2.06
N ASN A 517 1.73 -27.08 -2.05
CA ASN A 517 0.30 -26.95 -2.32
C ASN A 517 0.05 -26.81 -3.81
N VAL A 518 -0.70 -27.74 -4.39
CA VAL A 518 -0.88 -27.82 -5.85
C VAL A 518 -2.26 -27.37 -6.29
N PHE A 519 -2.34 -26.46 -7.26
CA PHE A 519 -3.55 -26.20 -8.05
C PHE A 519 -3.67 -27.25 -9.15
N ARG A 520 -4.51 -28.25 -8.95
CA ARG A 520 -4.70 -29.38 -9.88
C ARG A 520 -5.86 -29.11 -10.83
N ILE A 521 -5.71 -29.50 -12.09
CA ILE A 521 -6.81 -29.43 -13.06
C ILE A 521 -7.88 -30.46 -12.71
N GLU A 522 -9.13 -30.01 -12.64
CA GLU A 522 -10.33 -30.79 -12.36
C GLU A 522 -11.40 -30.50 -13.42
N ARG A 523 -12.56 -31.14 -13.32
CA ARG A 523 -13.65 -31.00 -14.30
C ARG A 523 -14.16 -29.56 -14.45
N ASP A 524 -14.06 -28.75 -13.40
CA ASP A 524 -14.62 -27.41 -13.30
C ASP A 524 -13.55 -26.31 -13.18
N GLY A 525 -12.28 -26.65 -13.42
CA GLY A 525 -11.17 -25.71 -13.38
C GLY A 525 -10.02 -26.19 -12.52
N PHE A 526 -9.15 -25.27 -12.09
CA PHE A 526 -8.03 -25.60 -11.21
C PHE A 526 -8.47 -25.53 -9.74
N ARG A 527 -8.27 -26.60 -8.97
CA ARG A 527 -8.60 -26.66 -7.55
C ARG A 527 -7.37 -26.81 -6.68
N LEU A 528 -7.34 -26.09 -5.56
CA LEU A 528 -6.27 -26.20 -4.57
C LEU A 528 -6.36 -27.54 -3.83
N SER A 529 -5.36 -28.39 -3.98
CA SER A 529 -5.40 -29.76 -3.45
C SER A 529 -5.09 -29.87 -1.96
N ALA A 530 -4.33 -28.93 -1.39
CA ALA A 530 -3.88 -28.97 -0.01
C ALA A 530 -3.54 -27.58 0.53
N ALA A 531 -3.38 -27.49 1.85
CA ALA A 531 -3.06 -26.26 2.57
C ALA A 531 -2.01 -26.53 3.66
N ARG A 532 -0.77 -26.77 3.26
CA ARG A 532 0.36 -27.12 4.12
C ARG A 532 1.38 -25.99 4.23
N THR A 533 2.03 -25.93 5.39
CA THR A 533 3.21 -25.10 5.62
C THR A 533 4.47 -25.85 5.17
N LEU A 534 5.61 -25.15 5.18
CA LEU A 534 6.93 -25.73 4.94
C LEU A 534 7.56 -26.33 6.21
N SER A 535 6.79 -26.47 7.29
CA SER A 535 7.25 -27.05 8.55
C SER A 535 7.55 -28.54 8.41
N ARG A 536 8.64 -28.99 9.02
CA ARG A 536 8.92 -30.42 9.24
C ARG A 536 8.23 -30.95 10.50
N ASP A 537 7.83 -30.07 11.40
CA ASP A 537 7.04 -30.42 12.58
C ASP A 537 5.62 -30.84 12.17
N PRO A 538 5.19 -32.08 12.46
CA PRO A 538 3.84 -32.55 12.20
C PRO A 538 2.73 -31.68 12.82
N GLN A 539 2.97 -31.06 13.97
CA GLN A 539 1.97 -30.24 14.68
C GLN A 539 1.61 -28.99 13.89
N TYR A 540 2.58 -28.40 13.18
CA TYR A 540 2.39 -27.19 12.37
C TYR A 540 2.36 -27.45 10.86
N ARG A 541 2.19 -28.72 10.45
CA ARG A 541 2.16 -29.09 9.01
C ARG A 541 1.01 -28.41 8.26
N GLN A 542 -0.14 -28.23 8.90
CA GLN A 542 -1.31 -27.64 8.27
C GLN A 542 -1.32 -26.12 8.42
N LEU A 543 -1.62 -25.42 7.32
CA LEU A 543 -1.71 -23.97 7.30
C LEU A 543 -2.81 -23.47 8.24
N THR A 544 -3.96 -24.15 8.26
CA THR A 544 -5.09 -23.88 9.15
C THR A 544 -4.65 -23.84 10.62
N VAL A 545 -3.87 -24.86 11.03
CA VAL A 545 -3.37 -24.98 12.41
C VAL A 545 -2.43 -23.83 12.74
N ARG A 546 -1.44 -23.56 11.87
CA ARG A 546 -0.54 -22.43 12.10
C ARG A 546 -1.32 -21.13 12.28
N ARG A 547 -2.26 -20.86 11.38
CA ARG A 547 -3.02 -19.60 11.39
C ARG A 547 -3.94 -19.48 12.60
N LEU A 548 -4.58 -20.57 13.04
CA LEU A 548 -5.34 -20.60 14.28
C LEU A 548 -4.47 -20.23 15.49
N MET A 549 -3.30 -20.87 15.61
CA MET A 549 -2.37 -20.62 16.71
C MET A 549 -1.80 -19.19 16.67
N THR A 550 -1.50 -18.66 15.49
CA THR A 550 -1.12 -17.24 15.32
C THR A 550 -2.23 -16.30 15.77
N MET A 551 -3.49 -16.58 15.40
CA MET A 551 -4.65 -15.78 15.82
C MET A 551 -4.82 -15.81 17.33
N LEU A 552 -4.73 -16.99 17.95
CA LEU A 552 -4.81 -17.14 19.40
C LEU A 552 -3.70 -16.34 20.08
N ARG A 553 -2.44 -16.51 19.68
CA ARG A 553 -1.31 -15.75 20.25
C ARG A 553 -1.53 -14.25 20.19
N LEU A 554 -1.89 -13.72 19.01
CA LEU A 554 -2.13 -12.28 18.82
C LEU A 554 -3.35 -11.76 19.61
N ALA A 555 -4.42 -12.55 19.69
CA ALA A 555 -5.60 -12.20 20.49
C ALA A 555 -5.24 -12.15 21.98
N LEU A 556 -4.45 -13.13 22.45
CA LEU A 556 -4.01 -13.19 23.83
C LEU A 556 -3.08 -12.01 24.18
N GLU A 557 -2.09 -11.72 23.33
CA GLU A 557 -1.18 -10.57 23.51
C GLU A 557 -1.93 -9.23 23.56
N ARG A 558 -2.90 -9.03 22.66
CA ARG A 558 -3.63 -7.76 22.58
C ARG A 558 -4.62 -7.58 23.72
N GLU A 559 -5.38 -8.62 24.03
CA GLU A 559 -6.51 -8.52 24.96
C GLU A 559 -6.11 -8.83 26.41
N ALA A 560 -4.93 -9.39 26.68
CA ALA A 560 -4.42 -9.56 28.05
C ALA A 560 -3.68 -8.31 28.58
N GLN A 561 -3.56 -7.24 27.81
CA GLN A 561 -2.87 -5.99 28.21
C GLN A 561 -3.43 -5.33 29.49
N TRP A 562 -4.69 -5.58 29.84
CA TRP A 562 -5.25 -5.05 31.09
C TRP A 562 -4.61 -5.69 32.35
N VAL A 563 -3.99 -6.86 32.23
CA VAL A 563 -3.37 -7.60 33.34
C VAL A 563 -2.09 -6.90 33.83
N VAL A 564 -1.43 -6.14 32.94
CA VAL A 564 -0.13 -5.48 33.14
C VAL A 564 -0.05 -4.66 34.43
N PHE A 565 -1.12 -3.93 34.76
CA PHE A 565 -1.15 -3.01 35.91
C PHE A 565 -1.99 -3.52 37.10
N GLU A 566 -2.45 -4.77 37.07
CA GLU A 566 -3.23 -5.34 38.17
C GLU A 566 -2.33 -6.11 39.18
N PRO A 567 -2.63 -6.09 40.49
CA PRO A 567 -1.91 -6.91 41.46
C PRO A 567 -2.07 -8.41 41.17
N ALA A 568 -0.98 -9.18 41.24
CA ALA A 568 -0.91 -10.62 40.97
C ALA A 568 -1.64 -11.49 42.03
N THR A 569 -2.94 -11.28 42.16
CA THR A 569 -3.81 -11.89 43.18
C THR A 569 -4.51 -13.13 42.67
N ALA A 570 -5.00 -13.97 43.59
CA ALA A 570 -5.86 -15.11 43.25
C ALA A 570 -7.15 -14.66 42.51
N ASP A 571 -7.64 -13.45 42.79
CA ASP A 571 -8.78 -12.89 42.08
C ASP A 571 -8.46 -12.60 40.59
N LEU A 572 -7.33 -11.94 40.32
CA LEU A 572 -6.86 -11.69 38.97
C LEU A 572 -6.72 -12.99 38.17
N ARG A 573 -6.15 -14.03 38.78
CA ARG A 573 -6.00 -15.36 38.15
C ARG A 573 -7.35 -15.96 37.76
N ARG A 574 -8.33 -15.96 38.68
CA ARG A 574 -9.68 -16.47 38.39
C ARG A 574 -10.37 -15.67 37.28
N ARG A 575 -10.23 -14.34 37.27
CA ARG A 575 -10.79 -13.49 36.21
C ARG A 575 -10.17 -13.81 34.85
N LEU A 576 -8.84 -13.89 34.78
CA LEU A 576 -8.12 -14.24 33.55
C LEU A 576 -8.52 -15.63 33.06
N HIS A 577 -8.54 -16.64 33.94
CA HIS A 577 -8.99 -17.98 33.60
C HIS A 577 -10.42 -18.00 33.05
N HIS A 578 -11.37 -17.33 33.69
CA HIS A 578 -12.75 -17.25 33.19
C HIS A 578 -12.86 -16.61 31.80
N HIS A 579 -12.13 -15.52 31.55
CA HIS A 579 -12.14 -14.87 30.23
C HIS A 579 -11.52 -15.75 29.14
N LEU A 580 -10.41 -16.45 29.45
CA LEU A 580 -9.78 -17.39 28.53
C LEU A 580 -10.71 -18.57 28.20
N VAL A 581 -11.33 -19.17 29.21
CA VAL A 581 -12.30 -20.26 29.02
C VAL A 581 -13.51 -19.80 28.19
N ALA A 582 -14.03 -18.60 28.44
CA ALA A 582 -15.14 -18.05 27.65
C ALA A 582 -14.75 -17.90 26.17
N PHE A 583 -13.56 -17.36 25.89
CA PHE A 583 -13.05 -17.19 24.54
C PHE A 583 -12.82 -18.51 23.80
N LEU A 584 -12.16 -19.48 24.44
CA LEU A 584 -11.91 -20.79 23.86
C LEU A 584 -13.21 -21.57 23.64
N ARG A 585 -14.20 -21.41 24.52
CA ARG A 585 -15.55 -21.97 24.33
C ARG A 585 -16.25 -21.40 23.10
N GLU A 586 -16.13 -20.10 22.83
CA GLU A 586 -16.68 -19.50 21.61
C GLU A 586 -16.04 -20.09 20.35
N LEU A 587 -14.71 -20.27 20.36
CA LEU A 587 -13.98 -20.92 19.27
C LEU A 587 -14.34 -22.39 19.10
N TYR A 588 -14.51 -23.13 20.21
CA TYR A 588 -14.98 -24.52 20.19
C TYR A 588 -16.35 -24.63 19.54
N ARG A 589 -17.30 -23.76 19.92
CA ARG A 589 -18.64 -23.71 19.33
C ARG A 589 -18.63 -23.34 17.84
N ALA A 590 -17.61 -22.58 17.41
CA ALA A 590 -17.36 -22.27 16.00
C ALA A 590 -16.63 -23.40 15.23
N GLY A 591 -16.32 -24.52 15.88
CA GLY A 591 -15.67 -25.68 15.27
C GLY A 591 -14.16 -25.52 15.05
N ALA A 592 -13.49 -24.65 15.82
CA ALA A 592 -12.05 -24.44 15.71
C ALA A 592 -11.19 -25.56 16.31
N PHE A 593 -11.75 -26.32 17.25
CA PHE A 593 -11.05 -27.38 17.99
C PHE A 593 -11.70 -28.75 17.74
N ALA A 594 -10.89 -29.80 17.80
CA ALA A 594 -11.33 -31.18 17.82
C ALA A 594 -11.92 -31.54 19.21
N GLY A 595 -12.57 -32.71 19.32
CA GLY A 595 -13.10 -33.23 20.59
C GLY A 595 -14.62 -33.12 20.72
N ARG A 596 -15.20 -34.05 21.49
CA ARG A 596 -16.66 -34.14 21.73
C ARG A 596 -17.12 -33.30 22.93
N SER A 597 -16.19 -32.82 23.75
CA SER A 597 -16.46 -31.92 24.87
C SER A 597 -15.39 -30.82 24.95
N GLU A 598 -15.62 -29.79 25.77
CA GLU A 598 -14.67 -28.70 25.98
C GLU A 598 -13.34 -29.21 26.57
N GLU A 599 -13.40 -30.22 27.46
CA GLU A 599 -12.23 -30.80 28.13
C GLU A 599 -11.37 -31.68 27.21
N GLU A 600 -11.92 -32.17 26.10
CA GLU A 600 -11.17 -32.83 25.02
C GLU A 600 -10.58 -31.81 24.02
N ALA A 601 -11.12 -30.59 24.00
CA ALA A 601 -10.81 -29.57 22.99
C ALA A 601 -9.77 -28.56 23.47
N PHE A 602 -9.84 -28.13 24.73
CA PHE A 602 -8.92 -27.16 25.31
C PHE A 602 -8.81 -27.27 26.84
N PHE A 603 -7.73 -26.73 27.39
CA PHE A 603 -7.59 -26.51 28.83
C PHE A 603 -6.91 -25.17 29.11
N VAL A 604 -7.11 -24.65 30.33
CA VAL A 604 -6.44 -23.45 30.84
C VAL A 604 -5.92 -23.76 32.23
N ASP A 605 -4.60 -23.92 32.39
CA ASP A 605 -3.96 -24.10 33.69
C ASP A 605 -3.41 -22.76 34.22
N SER A 606 -3.86 -22.40 35.42
CA SER A 606 -3.38 -21.23 36.18
C SER A 606 -3.09 -21.61 37.64
N GLY A 607 -2.80 -22.89 37.86
CA GLY A 607 -2.64 -23.49 39.17
C GLY A 607 -1.44 -22.96 39.96
N ALA A 608 -1.40 -23.34 41.24
CA ALA A 608 -0.34 -22.94 42.17
C ALA A 608 1.04 -23.55 41.81
N ASN A 609 1.07 -24.66 41.07
CA ASN A 609 2.32 -25.28 40.61
C ASN A 609 3.05 -24.39 39.60
N LEU A 610 2.31 -23.77 38.67
CA LEU A 610 2.84 -22.77 37.72
C LEU A 610 3.11 -21.42 38.40
N ASN A 611 2.33 -21.10 39.43
CA ASN A 611 2.34 -19.80 40.12
C ASN A 611 2.67 -19.95 41.61
N SER A 612 3.92 -20.31 41.90
CA SER A 612 4.41 -20.41 43.29
C SER A 612 4.38 -19.04 44.01
N PRO A 613 4.33 -19.01 45.35
CA PRO A 613 4.37 -17.75 46.10
C PRO A 613 5.57 -16.87 45.74
N GLN A 614 6.74 -17.49 45.55
CA GLN A 614 7.98 -16.82 45.16
C GLN A 614 7.88 -16.18 43.76
N SER A 615 7.24 -16.87 42.80
CA SER A 615 7.00 -16.33 41.45
C SER A 615 6.08 -15.11 41.49
N LEU A 616 5.02 -15.18 42.29
CA LEU A 616 4.06 -14.09 42.45
C LEU A 616 4.64 -12.88 43.19
N GLU A 617 5.52 -13.10 44.17
CA GLU A 617 6.27 -12.04 44.87
C GLU A 617 7.19 -11.27 43.90
N LEU A 618 7.72 -11.94 42.87
CA LEU A 618 8.45 -11.33 41.77
C LEU A 618 7.54 -10.65 40.73
N GLY A 619 6.23 -10.57 40.98
CA GLY A 619 5.25 -9.98 40.06
C GLY A 619 4.90 -10.85 38.86
N ARG A 620 5.42 -12.08 38.79
CA ARG A 620 5.25 -12.98 37.64
C ARG A 620 3.97 -13.79 37.73
N LEU A 621 3.19 -13.79 36.65
CA LEU A 621 1.98 -14.60 36.52
C LEU A 621 2.04 -15.43 35.24
N VAL A 622 1.85 -16.75 35.36
CA VAL A 622 1.90 -17.70 34.24
C VAL A 622 0.57 -18.42 34.08
N VAL A 623 0.08 -18.51 32.85
CA VAL A 623 -1.09 -19.30 32.47
C VAL A 623 -0.75 -20.14 31.24
N GLU A 624 -1.00 -21.44 31.30
CA GLU A 624 -0.84 -22.33 30.16
C GLU A 624 -2.20 -22.64 29.53
N VAL A 625 -2.29 -22.50 28.22
CA VAL A 625 -3.50 -22.72 27.43
C VAL A 625 -3.19 -23.81 26.41
N GLY A 626 -3.74 -25.01 26.61
CA GLY A 626 -3.65 -26.07 25.61
C GLY A 626 -4.88 -26.10 24.73
N VAL A 627 -4.70 -26.20 23.42
CA VAL A 627 -5.79 -26.38 22.44
C VAL A 627 -5.52 -27.56 21.52
N ALA A 628 -6.55 -28.32 21.17
CA ALA A 628 -6.50 -29.39 20.18
C ALA A 628 -7.20 -28.90 18.91
N PRO A 629 -6.48 -28.40 17.89
CA PRO A 629 -7.13 -27.90 16.68
C PRO A 629 -7.90 -29.02 15.94
N SER A 630 -8.81 -28.66 15.04
CA SER A 630 -9.67 -29.63 14.34
C SER A 630 -8.94 -30.65 13.44
N GLU A 631 -7.67 -30.40 13.10
CA GLU A 631 -6.85 -31.25 12.20
C GLU A 631 -5.70 -32.04 12.88
N PRO A 632 -5.13 -31.65 14.04
CA PRO A 632 -4.22 -32.47 14.86
C PRO A 632 -4.92 -33.34 15.92
N ILE A 633 -4.25 -34.44 16.31
CA ILE A 633 -4.68 -35.36 17.39
C ILE A 633 -4.08 -34.95 18.76
N GLU A 634 -3.23 -33.92 18.81
CA GLU A 634 -2.51 -33.51 20.02
C GLU A 634 -2.73 -32.05 20.40
N TYR A 635 -2.64 -31.76 21.70
CA TYR A 635 -2.69 -30.41 22.23
C TYR A 635 -1.43 -29.61 21.87
N ILE A 636 -1.64 -28.42 21.32
CA ILE A 636 -0.61 -27.39 21.17
C ILE A 636 -0.77 -26.40 22.34
N VAL A 637 0.32 -26.11 23.04
CA VAL A 637 0.31 -25.30 24.26
C VAL A 637 0.80 -23.88 23.98
N LEU A 638 -0.02 -22.89 24.36
CA LEU A 638 0.34 -21.48 24.44
C LEU A 638 0.58 -21.10 25.90
N ARG A 639 1.76 -20.60 26.22
CA ARG A 639 2.10 -20.09 27.54
C ARG A 639 1.99 -18.57 27.53
N VAL A 640 1.10 -18.04 28.38
CA VAL A 640 0.92 -16.61 28.62
C VAL A 640 1.63 -16.27 29.91
N GLU A 641 2.59 -15.36 29.83
CA GLU A 641 3.42 -14.92 30.96
C GLU A 641 3.35 -13.41 31.12
N ARG A 642 3.12 -12.95 32.35
CA ARG A 642 3.38 -11.57 32.76
C ARG A 642 4.68 -11.52 33.54
N ASP A 643 5.61 -10.65 33.13
CA ASP A 643 6.89 -10.44 33.82
C ASP A 643 6.80 -9.35 34.93
N ALA A 644 7.93 -9.12 35.61
CA ALA A 644 8.06 -8.14 36.68
C ALA A 644 7.95 -6.67 36.20
N ASP A 645 8.31 -6.42 34.94
CA ASP A 645 8.27 -5.09 34.31
C ASP A 645 6.87 -4.75 33.77
N GLY A 646 5.95 -5.71 33.83
CA GLY A 646 4.56 -5.58 33.39
C GLY A 646 4.35 -5.98 31.93
N GLY A 647 5.33 -6.53 31.22
CA GLY A 647 5.12 -7.09 29.88
C GLY A 647 4.23 -8.33 29.92
N VAL A 648 3.38 -8.51 28.89
CA VAL A 648 2.71 -9.80 28.61
C VAL A 648 3.37 -10.43 27.40
N LEU A 649 3.92 -11.63 27.59
CA LEU A 649 4.57 -12.45 26.57
C LEU A 649 3.72 -13.71 26.34
N VAL A 650 3.50 -14.08 25.07
CA VAL A 650 2.78 -15.31 24.70
C VAL A 650 3.65 -16.16 23.79
N GLU A 651 4.02 -17.34 24.24
CA GLU A 651 4.90 -18.26 23.50
C GLU A 651 4.27 -19.64 23.30
N GLU A 652 4.65 -20.30 22.22
CA GLU A 652 4.32 -21.71 21.97
C GLU A 652 5.30 -22.58 22.76
N ALA A 653 4.79 -23.46 23.63
CA ALA A 653 5.62 -24.31 24.48
C ALA A 653 5.69 -25.74 23.93
N ASP A 654 6.91 -26.28 23.83
CA ASP A 654 7.11 -27.71 23.62
C ASP A 654 6.60 -28.48 24.84
N ARG A 655 5.92 -29.61 24.61
CA ARG A 655 5.65 -30.55 25.70
C ARG A 655 7.01 -31.08 26.20
N GLY A 656 7.54 -30.44 27.25
CA GLY A 656 8.51 -31.08 28.12
C GLY A 656 7.88 -32.39 28.59
N THR A 657 8.57 -33.51 28.35
CA THR A 657 8.23 -34.81 28.92
C THR A 657 8.02 -34.64 30.43
N ALA A 658 6.75 -34.64 30.85
CA ALA A 658 6.36 -34.83 32.23
C ALA A 658 6.21 -36.33 32.50
#